data_AF-A0A160N3B7-F1
#
_entry.id   AF-A0A160N3B7-F1
#
_cell.length_a   1.000
_cell.length_b   1.000
_cell.length_c   1.000
_cell.angle_alpha   90.00
_cell.angle_beta   90.00
_cell.angle_gamma   90.00
#
_symmetry.space_group_name_H-M   'P 1'
#
loop_
_entity.id
_entity.type
_entity.pdbx_description
1 polymer ?
#
loop_
_entity_poly.entity_id
_entity_poly.type
_entity_poly.pdbx_seq_one_letter_code
_entity_poly.pdbx_strand_id
1 'polypeptide(L)'
;MGIEQTLPAGASRDRDAVAERRAALTDADGKPLLAADAPVIGLALSGGGIRSATFCLGLLRALAKRGVLHRFDYLSTVSGGGYIGAMFGRLFHRGSGTARDVEAGLADDRSLLLWWLRNNGRFLLPSGGKDILQAFAGQCRSFVATQFEVMVVSMFLACAVVLPHAAYSWVLGPSSVPLVGVTLWWWLLPLPAAAALAASYGYWMLGMGPGGGFAVALLATVLGGYLAWLGFPSSTPLDGALLWVVRGVALVILPVVVGWLFATVSNRRRSQEESRVVYTKALAVSFGAAGIFLLLGGLDTEGWLLRDVFLAVLHGEWQFALPWGVGWTSLLVIIARAIAPLLSSKDRIAATGLPLETLGNLIGMALVLLVTVFWLGVFQMILLPNDDTSLMGLPSAYLYLPVVVVAGLLFLLLTGNQLQQLNRSSLHYFYRSRLARTYLSVGNVAAAEGDAAGRFPASPLVETSRALSAATQRVTDLLPGDDVALGDYRPHAAGGPVHLINCCINQTTDDRTGMYNADRKGVSLTVGPLGVETGTQLPDVSSPSTLEGTTLAEWVAISGAAVGSGMGSFTRPGVAAMTFLSGFRLGYWQRSLLANAARSRVGLAKYVSMLQEMFARFPGLNAPYWYLSDGGHFDNTGVYALLKRRLPLIVLADCGADPQYRFGDVENLVRKARIDHGALIEFVDPASLAAVAGPLAARFATPASMATDDGQACLSLARITYAEGLRGALLVVKPRVVSDLDLDIAGYGGRHPDFPQQSTLNQFFSEEEWEAYCALGLSLGGLIDASVLDAATSWAWQADVAPMPAPTPGPQAGDAPKAPRRLAATIGTSLGAGAVLTSVLAGWQAWSDYQKHLDAQDAEFVRDANAVFDEISRAGSTFTKKLDFQIEVLRGFANRHDLSSGQQATLRDIAEQVSALCGKTADEDLQNQCGNVAARWSSVGAGVSSYWKNSLATYANWPTRPSAAEVTATAVAMAPEPAPTMAAPPPPPPPMAMPGVPVTAAGEPPPPVEVASASAAHTRPRTPPPLSRTPPPAPPPPPPAEAAPTAAPATRTTEVAQKCTRSDGRSFTLYTQIYDEAQRAAALDLLSRVRPLGIVVQGVENVTATAQRNQSKPPIPWRRPTLLYGPEGLACAQALARWMQSDLGTVQALPLPASMASSGTVIELWLPASAGSDAPAGARP
;
A
#
# COMPACT_ATOMS: atom_id res chain seq x y z
N MET A 1 1.43 -54.91 37.94
CA MET A 1 2.59 -54.47 37.14
C MET A 1 2.03 -53.77 35.91
N GLY A 2 2.43 -52.52 35.65
CA GLY A 2 1.80 -51.71 34.60
C GLY A 2 2.34 -52.03 33.21
N ILE A 3 1.49 -51.92 32.19
CA ILE A 3 1.92 -51.82 30.80
C ILE A 3 2.23 -50.35 30.54
N GLU A 4 3.48 -49.97 30.72
CA GLU A 4 3.97 -48.62 30.44
C GLU A 4 4.08 -48.44 28.92
N GLN A 5 2.98 -48.04 28.28
CA GLN A 5 2.98 -47.70 26.86
C GLN A 5 3.88 -46.47 26.64
N THR A 6 5.00 -46.68 25.95
CA THR A 6 5.93 -45.61 25.57
C THR A 6 5.27 -44.62 24.63
N LEU A 7 4.76 -43.53 25.20
CA LEU A 7 4.19 -42.40 24.46
C LEU A 7 5.24 -41.77 23.51
N PRO A 8 4.82 -41.20 22.37
CA PRO A 8 5.75 -40.56 21.44
C PRO A 8 6.46 -39.38 22.11
N ALA A 9 7.77 -39.23 21.89
CA ALA A 9 8.65 -38.33 22.65
C ALA A 9 8.29 -36.82 22.57
N GLY A 10 7.49 -36.39 21.59
CA GLY A 10 6.91 -35.03 21.61
C GLY A 10 5.86 -34.87 22.72
N ALA A 11 5.03 -35.89 22.95
CA ALA A 11 3.99 -35.92 23.96
C ALA A 11 4.52 -36.17 25.39
N SER A 12 5.78 -36.59 25.57
CA SER A 12 6.45 -36.41 26.86
C SER A 12 6.79 -34.95 27.08
N ARG A 13 7.57 -34.32 26.17
CA ARG A 13 8.01 -32.91 26.29
C ARG A 13 6.90 -31.92 26.63
N ASP A 14 5.75 -32.03 25.97
CA ASP A 14 4.59 -31.17 26.25
C ASP A 14 4.09 -31.34 27.70
N ARG A 15 4.02 -32.57 28.22
CA ARG A 15 3.64 -32.83 29.63
C ARG A 15 4.74 -32.41 30.60
N ASP A 16 6.01 -32.69 30.25
CA ASP A 16 7.17 -32.37 31.07
C ASP A 16 7.30 -30.86 31.28
N ALA A 17 7.05 -30.05 30.23
CA ALA A 17 7.07 -28.59 30.31
C ALA A 17 5.86 -28.00 31.07
N VAL A 18 4.67 -28.62 30.98
CA VAL A 18 3.51 -28.24 31.82
C VAL A 18 3.73 -28.63 33.28
N ALA A 19 4.42 -29.74 33.55
CA ALA A 19 4.81 -30.12 34.91
C ALA A 19 5.87 -29.17 35.49
N GLU A 20 6.91 -28.83 34.72
CA GLU A 20 7.90 -27.80 35.08
C GLU A 20 7.23 -26.45 35.36
N ARG A 21 6.30 -26.04 34.49
CA ARG A 21 5.46 -24.86 34.70
C ARG A 21 4.72 -24.89 36.03
N ARG A 22 3.91 -25.93 36.25
CA ARG A 22 3.03 -26.02 37.44
C ARG A 22 3.82 -26.20 38.73
N ALA A 23 5.03 -26.78 38.68
CA ALA A 23 5.96 -26.82 39.80
C ALA A 23 6.56 -25.44 40.14
N ALA A 24 6.82 -24.59 39.13
CA ALA A 24 7.24 -23.20 39.32
C ALA A 24 6.07 -22.23 39.67
N LEU A 25 4.83 -22.72 39.70
CA LEU A 25 3.62 -21.92 39.86
C LEU A 25 3.09 -21.96 41.30
N THR A 26 3.84 -21.36 42.23
CA THR A 26 3.52 -21.35 43.66
C THR A 26 3.08 -19.97 44.19
N ASP A 27 2.43 -19.96 45.36
CA ASP A 27 2.28 -18.76 46.19
C ASP A 27 3.57 -18.45 46.99
N ALA A 28 3.49 -17.41 47.83
CA ALA A 28 4.60 -16.97 48.69
C ALA A 28 4.95 -17.96 49.82
N ASP A 29 4.06 -18.90 50.15
CA ASP A 29 4.33 -20.00 51.09
C ASP A 29 4.94 -21.22 50.38
N GLY A 30 5.13 -21.17 49.05
CA GLY A 30 5.61 -22.29 48.23
C GLY A 30 4.55 -23.34 47.90
N LYS A 31 3.26 -23.05 48.09
CA LYS A 31 2.15 -23.97 47.77
C LYS A 31 1.73 -23.81 46.30
N PRO A 32 1.38 -24.87 45.56
CA PRO A 32 0.90 -24.77 44.18
C PRO A 32 -0.36 -23.89 44.06
N LEU A 33 -0.38 -22.99 43.06
CA LEU A 33 -1.54 -22.14 42.75
C LEU A 33 -2.66 -22.90 42.03
N LEU A 34 -2.34 -24.04 41.41
CA LEU A 34 -3.29 -24.91 40.72
C LEU A 34 -3.32 -26.28 41.41
N ALA A 35 -4.52 -26.86 41.53
CA ALA A 35 -4.68 -28.24 41.94
C ALA A 35 -4.03 -29.19 40.90
N ALA A 36 -3.54 -30.35 41.35
CA ALA A 36 -2.81 -31.29 40.49
C ALA A 36 -3.67 -31.85 39.34
N ASP A 37 -4.98 -31.93 39.54
CA ASP A 37 -6.02 -32.37 38.61
C ASP A 37 -6.67 -31.22 37.80
N ALA A 38 -6.27 -29.96 38.02
CA ALA A 38 -6.83 -28.82 37.32
C ALA A 38 -6.65 -28.96 35.78
N PRO A 39 -7.69 -28.68 34.97
CA PRO A 39 -7.64 -28.90 33.53
C PRO A 39 -6.51 -28.09 32.87
N VAL A 40 -5.96 -28.62 31.78
CA VAL A 40 -4.89 -27.94 31.02
C VAL A 40 -5.52 -26.99 30.01
N ILE A 41 -5.31 -25.68 30.19
CA ILE A 41 -5.99 -24.63 29.40
C ILE A 41 -4.99 -23.97 28.43
N GLY A 42 -5.41 -23.78 27.18
CA GLY A 42 -4.66 -23.02 26.18
C GLY A 42 -5.29 -21.68 25.85
N LEU A 43 -4.47 -20.62 25.77
CA LEU A 43 -4.86 -19.32 25.24
C LEU A 43 -4.32 -19.16 23.81
N ALA A 44 -5.16 -18.72 22.88
CA ALA A 44 -4.81 -18.42 21.50
C ALA A 44 -5.01 -16.92 21.21
N LEU A 45 -3.96 -16.24 20.75
CA LEU A 45 -3.99 -14.82 20.36
C LEU A 45 -3.78 -14.71 18.85
N SER A 46 -4.83 -14.33 18.11
CA SER A 46 -4.81 -14.35 16.64
C SER A 46 -3.89 -13.30 16.02
N GLY A 47 -3.65 -13.43 14.72
CA GLY A 47 -3.02 -12.37 13.94
C GLY A 47 -3.95 -11.18 13.66
N GLY A 48 -3.36 -10.13 13.11
CA GLY A 48 -4.02 -8.83 12.89
C GLY A 48 -3.11 -7.60 13.06
N GLY A 49 -1.80 -7.79 13.27
CA GLY A 49 -0.83 -6.72 13.53
C GLY A 49 -1.13 -5.91 14.80
N ILE A 50 -0.80 -4.61 14.80
CA ILE A 50 -0.96 -3.72 15.97
C ILE A 50 -2.36 -3.77 16.60
N ARG A 51 -3.44 -3.88 15.81
CA ARG A 51 -4.82 -3.99 16.33
C ARG A 51 -4.99 -5.22 17.22
N SER A 52 -4.55 -6.39 16.74
CA SER A 52 -4.60 -7.63 17.52
C SER A 52 -3.72 -7.52 18.76
N ALA A 53 -2.50 -6.99 18.62
CA ALA A 53 -1.62 -6.77 19.76
C ALA A 53 -2.32 -5.95 20.85
N THR A 54 -2.82 -4.76 20.53
CA THR A 54 -3.39 -3.87 21.54
C THR A 54 -4.69 -4.42 22.17
N PHE A 55 -5.54 -5.10 21.40
CA PHE A 55 -6.69 -5.82 21.97
C PHE A 55 -6.27 -6.98 22.88
N CYS A 56 -5.31 -7.81 22.45
CA CYS A 56 -4.80 -8.94 23.22
C CYS A 56 -4.13 -8.48 24.52
N LEU A 57 -3.45 -7.33 24.53
CA LEU A 57 -2.95 -6.72 25.77
C LEU A 57 -4.10 -6.40 26.73
N GLY A 58 -5.19 -5.81 26.24
CA GLY A 58 -6.40 -5.57 27.03
C GLY A 58 -6.96 -6.86 27.63
N LEU A 59 -7.10 -7.91 26.82
CA LEU A 59 -7.58 -9.23 27.25
C LEU A 59 -6.68 -9.86 28.33
N LEU A 60 -5.34 -9.83 28.15
CA LEU A 60 -4.42 -10.34 29.17
C LEU A 60 -4.55 -9.55 30.49
N ARG A 61 -4.66 -8.22 30.43
CA ARG A 61 -4.89 -7.37 31.60
C ARG A 61 -6.23 -7.69 32.29
N ALA A 62 -7.27 -8.05 31.54
CA ALA A 62 -8.55 -8.45 32.11
C ALA A 62 -8.46 -9.79 32.85
N LEU A 63 -7.86 -10.80 32.22
CA LEU A 63 -7.61 -12.12 32.84
C LEU A 63 -6.72 -11.99 34.09
N ALA A 64 -5.78 -11.04 34.08
CA ALA A 64 -4.97 -10.69 35.25
C ALA A 64 -5.78 -10.01 36.37
N LYS A 65 -6.58 -8.98 36.07
CA LYS A 65 -7.51 -8.33 37.03
C LYS A 65 -8.56 -9.31 37.58
N ARG A 66 -8.91 -10.35 36.83
CA ARG A 66 -9.79 -11.45 37.26
C ARG A 66 -9.07 -12.57 38.04
N GLY A 67 -7.73 -12.51 38.16
CA GLY A 67 -6.94 -13.50 38.88
C GLY A 67 -6.96 -14.89 38.24
N VAL A 68 -6.99 -14.97 36.92
CA VAL A 68 -7.07 -16.24 36.16
C VAL A 68 -6.02 -16.38 35.06
N LEU A 69 -5.17 -15.39 34.83
CA LEU A 69 -4.13 -15.45 33.80
C LEU A 69 -3.10 -16.54 34.10
N HIS A 70 -2.83 -16.81 35.38
CA HIS A 70 -1.97 -17.92 35.80
C HIS A 70 -2.54 -19.32 35.50
N ARG A 71 -3.83 -19.45 35.13
CA ARG A 71 -4.47 -20.74 34.81
C ARG A 71 -4.14 -21.28 33.40
N PHE A 72 -3.56 -20.47 32.52
CA PHE A 72 -3.24 -20.87 31.15
C PHE A 72 -1.85 -21.53 31.06
N ASP A 73 -1.82 -22.81 30.71
CA ASP A 73 -0.58 -23.58 30.58
C ASP A 73 0.11 -23.38 29.22
N TYR A 74 -0.69 -23.19 28.16
CA TYR A 74 -0.20 -22.91 26.80
C TYR A 74 -0.63 -21.54 26.32
N LEU A 75 0.25 -20.89 25.57
CA LEU A 75 -0.02 -19.65 24.86
C LEU A 75 0.36 -19.82 23.40
N SER A 76 -0.62 -19.89 22.50
CA SER A 76 -0.40 -20.01 21.06
C SER A 76 -0.68 -18.69 20.36
N THR A 77 0.20 -18.27 19.46
CA THR A 77 0.16 -16.91 18.92
C THR A 77 0.47 -16.84 17.44
N VAL A 78 -0.10 -15.83 16.79
CA VAL A 78 0.12 -15.50 15.37
C VAL A 78 0.34 -13.98 15.26
N SER A 79 1.33 -13.55 14.48
CA SER A 79 1.45 -12.16 14.01
C SER A 79 1.37 -11.13 15.15
N GLY A 80 0.37 -10.24 15.14
CA GLY A 80 0.11 -9.26 16.21
C GLY A 80 -0.06 -9.87 17.62
N GLY A 81 -0.76 -10.99 17.76
CA GLY A 81 -0.83 -11.74 19.01
C GLY A 81 0.54 -12.29 19.44
N GLY A 82 1.42 -12.54 18.49
CA GLY A 82 2.83 -12.93 18.72
C GLY A 82 3.67 -11.81 19.34
N TYR A 83 3.39 -10.53 19.02
CA TYR A 83 4.08 -9.39 19.65
C TYR A 83 3.85 -9.41 21.17
N ILE A 84 2.58 -9.60 21.56
CA ILE A 84 2.14 -9.57 22.95
C ILE A 84 2.45 -10.86 23.68
N GLY A 85 2.35 -12.02 23.03
CA GLY A 85 2.77 -13.28 23.67
C GLY A 85 4.27 -13.33 23.95
N ALA A 86 5.10 -12.77 23.07
CA ALA A 86 6.53 -12.63 23.30
C ALA A 86 6.84 -11.59 24.38
N MET A 87 6.11 -10.47 24.42
CA MET A 87 6.19 -9.48 25.52
C MET A 87 5.84 -10.13 26.86
N PHE A 88 4.68 -10.79 26.96
CA PHE A 88 4.20 -11.45 28.17
C PHE A 88 5.16 -12.54 28.63
N GLY A 89 5.65 -13.39 27.73
CA GLY A 89 6.67 -14.39 28.06
C GLY A 89 8.01 -13.78 28.46
N ARG A 90 8.39 -12.60 27.94
CA ARG A 90 9.62 -11.89 28.36
C ARG A 90 9.54 -11.28 29.76
N LEU A 91 8.35 -11.15 30.35
CA LEU A 91 8.17 -10.81 31.78
C LEU A 91 8.50 -11.99 32.72
N PHE A 92 8.62 -13.21 32.20
CA PHE A 92 9.08 -14.39 32.96
C PHE A 92 10.57 -14.62 32.71
N HIS A 93 11.43 -14.00 33.52
CA HIS A 93 12.88 -14.20 33.48
C HIS A 93 13.44 -14.40 34.89
N ARG A 94 14.68 -14.90 34.99
CA ARG A 94 15.37 -15.00 36.28
C ARG A 94 15.44 -13.61 36.91
N GLY A 95 14.90 -13.46 38.12
CA GLY A 95 14.83 -12.19 38.85
C GLY A 95 13.62 -11.29 38.55
N SER A 96 12.65 -11.68 37.69
CA SER A 96 11.48 -10.82 37.41
C SER A 96 10.38 -10.83 38.48
N GLY A 97 10.39 -11.82 39.38
CA GLY A 97 9.36 -12.07 40.40
C GLY A 97 8.78 -13.48 40.28
N THR A 98 7.68 -13.72 40.99
CA THR A 98 6.82 -14.90 40.82
C THR A 98 5.82 -14.68 39.68
N ALA A 99 5.13 -15.75 39.25
CA ALA A 99 4.03 -15.62 38.29
C ALA A 99 2.87 -14.73 38.80
N ARG A 100 2.68 -14.61 40.11
CA ARG A 100 1.71 -13.68 40.72
C ARG A 100 2.16 -12.23 40.62
N ASP A 101 3.46 -11.94 40.68
CA ASP A 101 3.98 -10.58 40.50
C ASP A 101 3.83 -10.13 39.04
N VAL A 102 3.98 -11.05 38.08
CA VAL A 102 3.66 -10.81 36.66
C VAL A 102 2.15 -10.55 36.49
N GLU A 103 1.29 -11.38 37.09
CA GLU A 103 -0.17 -11.19 37.05
C GLU A 103 -0.59 -9.85 37.69
N ALA A 104 -0.04 -9.49 38.85
CA ALA A 104 -0.32 -8.22 39.52
C ALA A 104 0.18 -7.00 38.70
N GLY A 105 1.39 -7.06 38.13
CA GLY A 105 1.94 -5.98 37.31
C GLY A 105 1.20 -5.77 35.98
N LEU A 106 0.60 -6.81 35.41
CA LEU A 106 -0.36 -6.68 34.30
C LEU A 106 -1.72 -6.13 34.77
N ALA A 107 -2.13 -6.40 36.00
CA ALA A 107 -3.38 -5.89 36.56
C ALA A 107 -3.30 -4.40 36.99
N ASP A 108 -2.11 -3.84 37.28
CA ASP A 108 -1.95 -2.41 37.63
C ASP A 108 -1.98 -1.50 36.38
N ASP A 109 -2.93 -0.57 36.39
CA ASP A 109 -3.12 0.45 35.35
C ASP A 109 -2.07 1.57 35.40
N ARG A 110 -1.20 1.55 36.42
CA ARG A 110 -0.09 2.49 36.62
C ARG A 110 1.28 1.83 36.41
N SER A 111 1.34 0.57 35.97
CA SER A 111 2.60 -0.14 35.73
C SER A 111 3.50 0.56 34.69
N LEU A 112 4.82 0.49 34.91
CA LEU A 112 5.83 1.00 33.98
C LEU A 112 5.73 0.29 32.60
N LEU A 113 5.29 -0.97 32.59
CA LEU A 113 4.95 -1.75 31.40
C LEU A 113 3.83 -1.10 30.58
N LEU A 114 2.70 -0.75 31.20
CA LEU A 114 1.58 -0.14 30.49
C LEU A 114 1.96 1.25 29.98
N TRP A 115 2.66 2.05 30.81
CA TRP A 115 3.22 3.34 30.39
C TRP A 115 4.14 3.19 29.17
N TRP A 116 5.02 2.19 29.16
CA TRP A 116 5.93 1.94 28.04
C TRP A 116 5.21 1.56 26.76
N LEU A 117 4.28 0.59 26.82
CA LEU A 117 3.59 0.11 25.63
C LEU A 117 2.63 1.16 25.03
N ARG A 118 1.99 1.98 25.87
CA ARG A 118 1.18 3.16 25.48
C ARG A 118 2.03 4.16 24.69
N ASN A 119 3.10 4.66 25.29
CA ASN A 119 3.96 5.69 24.67
C ASN A 119 4.71 5.19 23.42
N ASN A 120 4.94 3.88 23.29
CA ASN A 120 5.68 3.28 22.17
C ASN A 120 4.79 2.52 21.17
N GLY A 121 3.46 2.66 21.24
CA GLY A 121 2.51 2.00 20.34
C GLY A 121 2.75 2.29 18.85
N ARG A 122 3.35 3.44 18.52
CA ARG A 122 3.84 3.82 17.17
C ARG A 122 5.19 3.17 16.81
N PHE A 123 5.35 1.90 17.16
CA PHE A 123 6.63 1.19 17.20
C PHE A 123 7.47 1.21 15.90
N LEU A 124 6.82 1.34 14.73
CA LEU A 124 7.50 1.38 13.44
C LEU A 124 8.23 2.71 13.16
N LEU A 125 7.70 3.85 13.64
CA LEU A 125 8.20 5.20 13.34
C LEU A 125 8.21 6.12 14.59
N PRO A 126 8.80 5.70 15.74
CA PRO A 126 8.75 6.46 17.00
C PRO A 126 9.39 7.86 16.91
N SER A 127 10.34 8.07 15.99
CA SER A 127 11.00 9.37 15.73
C SER A 127 10.33 10.19 14.62
N GLY A 128 9.15 9.79 14.15
CA GLY A 128 8.45 10.43 13.04
C GLY A 128 9.29 10.49 11.76
N GLY A 129 9.42 11.69 11.17
CA GLY A 129 10.11 11.91 9.89
C GLY A 129 11.55 11.42 9.81
N LYS A 130 12.28 11.37 10.94
CA LYS A 130 13.65 10.79 10.96
C LYS A 130 13.64 9.28 10.69
N ASP A 131 12.68 8.56 11.26
CA ASP A 131 12.53 7.12 11.01
C ASP A 131 11.97 6.85 9.61
N ILE A 132 11.16 7.74 9.03
CA ILE A 132 10.71 7.65 7.63
C ILE A 132 11.91 7.72 6.68
N LEU A 133 12.83 8.68 6.88
CA LEU A 133 14.05 8.79 6.07
C LEU A 133 14.96 7.57 6.23
N GLN A 134 15.10 7.02 7.44
CA GLN A 134 15.85 5.78 7.67
C GLN A 134 15.21 4.56 6.99
N ALA A 135 13.88 4.44 7.06
CA ALA A 135 13.14 3.36 6.40
C ALA A 135 13.27 3.47 4.87
N PHE A 136 13.16 4.68 4.31
CA PHE A 136 13.35 4.95 2.88
C PHE A 136 14.78 4.63 2.44
N ALA A 137 15.81 5.10 3.15
CA ALA A 137 17.21 4.78 2.84
C ALA A 137 17.50 3.27 2.96
N GLY A 138 16.94 2.61 3.98
CA GLY A 138 16.99 1.16 4.15
C GLY A 138 16.33 0.40 3.00
N GLN A 139 15.22 0.92 2.47
CA GLN A 139 14.52 0.39 1.30
C GLN A 139 15.31 0.61 0.01
N CYS A 140 15.88 1.80 -0.21
CA CYS A 140 16.73 2.07 -1.38
C CYS A 140 17.94 1.12 -1.42
N ARG A 141 18.60 0.88 -0.28
CA ARG A 141 19.66 -0.13 -0.13
C ARG A 141 19.15 -1.54 -0.47
N SER A 142 17.98 -1.93 0.04
CA SER A 142 17.35 -3.24 -0.25
C SER A 142 16.97 -3.41 -1.73
N PHE A 143 16.46 -2.35 -2.37
CA PHE A 143 16.14 -2.30 -3.80
C PHE A 143 17.39 -2.44 -4.66
N VAL A 144 18.42 -1.62 -4.42
CA VAL A 144 19.70 -1.70 -5.16
C VAL A 144 20.35 -3.06 -5.00
N ALA A 145 20.37 -3.64 -3.79
CA ALA A 145 20.88 -4.99 -3.57
C ALA A 145 20.10 -6.05 -4.36
N THR A 146 18.76 -5.97 -4.36
CA THR A 146 17.92 -6.92 -5.12
C THR A 146 18.11 -6.76 -6.62
N GLN A 147 18.13 -5.53 -7.14
CA GLN A 147 18.34 -5.26 -8.57
C GLN A 147 19.74 -5.68 -9.05
N PHE A 148 20.76 -5.61 -8.19
CA PHE A 148 22.10 -6.14 -8.49
C PHE A 148 22.09 -7.68 -8.63
N GLU A 149 21.41 -8.41 -7.74
CA GLU A 149 21.32 -9.87 -7.84
C GLU A 149 20.47 -10.32 -9.04
N VAL A 150 19.43 -9.56 -9.40
CA VAL A 150 18.65 -9.74 -10.62
C VAL A 150 19.50 -9.46 -11.86
N MET A 151 20.25 -8.36 -11.89
CA MET A 151 21.21 -8.03 -12.95
C MET A 151 22.20 -9.18 -13.17
N VAL A 152 22.78 -9.75 -12.11
CA VAL A 152 23.71 -10.89 -12.21
C VAL A 152 23.06 -12.11 -12.88
N VAL A 153 21.77 -12.38 -12.64
CA VAL A 153 21.07 -13.50 -13.32
C VAL A 153 20.66 -13.12 -14.75
N SER A 154 20.18 -11.90 -14.99
CA SER A 154 19.86 -11.37 -16.32
C SER A 154 21.09 -11.34 -17.23
N MET A 155 22.29 -11.13 -16.69
CA MET A 155 23.57 -11.20 -17.39
C MET A 155 23.79 -12.56 -18.07
N PHE A 156 23.50 -13.67 -17.39
CA PHE A 156 23.65 -15.01 -18.00
C PHE A 156 22.62 -15.26 -19.09
N LEU A 157 21.39 -14.75 -18.92
CA LEU A 157 20.38 -14.79 -19.98
C LEU A 157 20.81 -13.94 -21.19
N ALA A 158 21.40 -12.77 -20.96
CA ALA A 158 21.96 -11.94 -22.02
C ALA A 158 23.13 -12.62 -22.74
N CYS A 159 24.07 -13.22 -22.00
CA CYS A 159 25.16 -14.02 -22.57
C CYS A 159 24.61 -15.17 -23.44
N ALA A 160 23.54 -15.86 -22.98
CA ALA A 160 22.90 -16.92 -23.75
C ALA A 160 22.22 -16.40 -25.02
N VAL A 161 21.49 -15.28 -24.94
CA VAL A 161 20.82 -14.62 -26.09
C VAL A 161 21.83 -14.10 -27.12
N VAL A 162 22.97 -13.58 -26.68
CA VAL A 162 24.03 -13.01 -27.53
C VAL A 162 24.93 -14.08 -28.16
N LEU A 163 25.10 -15.25 -27.52
CA LEU A 163 26.00 -16.31 -27.97
C LEU A 163 25.87 -16.69 -29.47
N PRO A 164 24.67 -16.80 -30.08
CA PRO A 164 24.54 -17.07 -31.51
C PRO A 164 25.15 -15.99 -32.41
N HIS A 165 25.04 -14.72 -32.03
CA HIS A 165 25.58 -13.60 -32.81
C HIS A 165 27.12 -13.61 -32.79
N ALA A 166 27.71 -13.92 -31.63
CA ALA A 166 29.15 -14.16 -31.50
C ALA A 166 29.61 -15.42 -32.27
N ALA A 167 28.77 -16.46 -32.37
CA ALA A 167 29.09 -17.65 -33.14
C ALA A 167 28.98 -17.43 -34.67
N TYR A 168 27.95 -16.72 -35.14
CA TYR A 168 27.75 -16.45 -36.57
C TYR A 168 28.85 -15.58 -37.16
N SER A 169 29.25 -14.53 -36.44
CA SER A 169 30.33 -13.64 -36.87
C SER A 169 31.70 -14.32 -36.96
N TRP A 170 31.91 -15.42 -36.21
CA TRP A 170 33.10 -16.27 -36.31
C TRP A 170 33.08 -17.18 -37.56
N VAL A 171 31.90 -17.65 -37.97
CA VAL A 171 31.73 -18.66 -39.03
C VAL A 171 31.49 -18.07 -40.42
N LEU A 172 30.63 -17.05 -40.52
CA LEU A 172 30.20 -16.48 -41.81
C LEU A 172 31.13 -15.36 -42.31
N GLY A 173 31.99 -14.85 -41.44
CA GLY A 173 32.76 -13.63 -41.68
C GLY A 173 31.97 -12.36 -41.37
N PRO A 174 32.64 -11.19 -41.39
CA PRO A 174 32.06 -9.95 -40.87
C PRO A 174 30.96 -9.37 -41.76
N SER A 175 31.15 -9.34 -43.08
CA SER A 175 30.32 -8.55 -44.01
C SER A 175 29.02 -9.22 -44.47
N SER A 176 28.54 -10.26 -43.79
CA SER A 176 27.50 -11.18 -44.27
C SER A 176 26.42 -11.55 -43.26
N VAL A 177 26.48 -11.05 -42.02
CA VAL A 177 25.44 -11.27 -41.01
C VAL A 177 24.30 -10.26 -41.22
N PRO A 178 23.05 -10.69 -41.47
CA PRO A 178 21.93 -9.76 -41.67
C PRO A 178 21.61 -8.99 -40.38
N LEU A 179 21.70 -7.66 -40.42
CA LEU A 179 21.30 -6.78 -39.33
C LEU A 179 19.82 -6.97 -38.98
N VAL A 180 19.53 -7.17 -37.69
CA VAL A 180 18.22 -7.11 -37.01
C VAL A 180 17.13 -8.14 -37.44
N GLY A 181 17.17 -8.67 -38.67
CA GLY A 181 16.05 -9.36 -39.30
C GLY A 181 15.55 -10.67 -38.63
N VAL A 182 16.38 -11.73 -38.57
CA VAL A 182 15.96 -13.07 -38.13
C VAL A 182 17.10 -13.81 -37.43
N THR A 183 17.10 -13.80 -36.09
CA THR A 183 18.15 -14.41 -35.26
C THR A 183 17.97 -15.93 -35.09
N LEU A 184 18.98 -16.64 -34.57
CA LEU A 184 18.98 -18.13 -34.49
C LEU A 184 17.72 -18.69 -33.81
N TRP A 185 17.20 -18.02 -32.80
CA TRP A 185 16.03 -18.47 -32.05
C TRP A 185 14.78 -18.61 -32.93
N TRP A 186 14.61 -17.68 -33.87
CA TRP A 186 13.55 -17.72 -34.87
C TRP A 186 13.76 -18.83 -35.91
N TRP A 187 15.02 -19.15 -36.27
CA TRP A 187 15.37 -20.29 -37.13
C TRP A 187 15.22 -21.65 -36.46
N LEU A 188 15.31 -21.73 -35.13
CA LEU A 188 15.09 -22.96 -34.36
C LEU A 188 13.60 -23.25 -34.11
N LEU A 189 12.74 -22.22 -34.09
CA LEU A 189 11.30 -22.33 -33.82
C LEU A 189 10.52 -23.33 -34.72
N PRO A 190 10.82 -23.52 -36.01
CA PRO A 190 10.16 -24.54 -36.84
C PRO A 190 10.39 -25.99 -36.37
N LEU A 191 11.48 -26.28 -35.65
CA LEU A 191 11.80 -27.64 -35.20
C LEU A 191 10.80 -28.18 -34.16
N PRO A 192 10.51 -27.49 -33.04
CA PRO A 192 9.46 -27.92 -32.12
C PRO A 192 8.06 -27.78 -32.73
N ALA A 193 7.82 -26.86 -33.68
CA ALA A 193 6.55 -26.81 -34.40
C ALA A 193 6.31 -28.07 -35.24
N ALA A 194 7.31 -28.52 -35.99
CA ALA A 194 7.26 -29.78 -36.73
C ALA A 194 7.14 -31.00 -35.80
N ALA A 195 7.81 -30.98 -34.63
CA ALA A 195 7.69 -32.04 -33.63
C ALA A 195 6.28 -32.10 -33.00
N ALA A 196 5.66 -30.94 -32.71
CA ALA A 196 4.28 -30.84 -32.24
C ALA A 196 3.28 -31.39 -33.27
N LEU A 197 3.46 -31.05 -34.55
CA LEU A 197 2.65 -31.58 -35.64
C LEU A 197 2.84 -33.10 -35.79
N ALA A 198 4.07 -33.59 -35.83
CA ALA A 198 4.37 -35.03 -35.91
C ALA A 198 3.80 -35.81 -34.70
N ALA A 199 3.85 -35.24 -33.49
CA ALA A 199 3.23 -35.85 -32.31
C ALA A 199 1.69 -35.86 -32.39
N SER A 200 1.08 -34.81 -32.95
CA SER A 200 -0.37 -34.71 -33.15
C SER A 200 -0.88 -35.71 -34.20
N TYR A 201 -0.22 -35.78 -35.36
CA TYR A 201 -0.51 -36.79 -36.38
C TYR A 201 -0.22 -38.21 -35.88
N GLY A 202 0.87 -38.41 -35.14
CA GLY A 202 1.19 -39.68 -34.49
C GLY A 202 0.11 -40.13 -33.51
N TYR A 203 -0.44 -39.22 -32.71
CA TYR A 203 -1.58 -39.48 -31.82
C TYR A 203 -2.84 -39.87 -32.61
N TRP A 204 -3.20 -39.13 -33.66
CA TRP A 204 -4.38 -39.43 -34.50
C TRP A 204 -4.26 -40.75 -35.26
N MET A 205 -3.05 -41.16 -35.63
CA MET A 205 -2.80 -42.45 -36.29
C MET A 205 -2.80 -43.66 -35.35
N LEU A 206 -2.84 -43.47 -34.02
CA LEU A 206 -3.01 -44.58 -33.08
C LEU A 206 -4.41 -45.19 -33.17
N GLY A 207 -4.47 -46.37 -33.80
CA GLY A 207 -5.70 -47.10 -34.10
C GLY A 207 -5.95 -47.27 -35.60
N MET A 208 -5.28 -46.49 -36.45
CA MET A 208 -5.23 -46.77 -37.89
C MET A 208 -4.37 -48.02 -38.13
N GLY A 209 -4.90 -49.00 -38.85
CA GLY A 209 -4.12 -50.15 -39.30
C GLY A 209 -2.94 -49.71 -40.17
N PRO A 210 -1.83 -50.47 -40.22
CA PRO A 210 -0.57 -50.00 -40.81
C PRO A 210 -0.69 -49.56 -42.28
N GLY A 211 -1.53 -50.24 -43.08
CA GLY A 211 -1.82 -49.84 -44.47
C GLY A 211 -2.62 -48.54 -44.59
N GLY A 212 -3.54 -48.27 -43.67
CA GLY A 212 -4.31 -47.01 -43.64
C GLY A 212 -3.43 -45.81 -43.28
N GLY A 213 -2.58 -45.97 -42.24
CA GLY A 213 -1.58 -44.96 -41.90
C GLY A 213 -0.58 -44.69 -43.04
N PHE A 214 -0.13 -45.76 -43.73
CA PHE A 214 0.75 -45.65 -44.88
C PHE A 214 0.11 -44.89 -46.05
N ALA A 215 -1.15 -45.18 -46.38
CA ALA A 215 -1.88 -44.48 -47.45
C ALA A 215 -2.02 -42.98 -47.16
N VAL A 216 -2.32 -42.59 -45.92
CA VAL A 216 -2.39 -41.18 -45.50
C VAL A 216 -1.00 -40.51 -45.54
N ALA A 217 0.05 -41.20 -45.09
CA ALA A 217 1.43 -40.70 -45.15
C ALA A 217 1.91 -40.51 -46.60
N LEU A 218 1.59 -41.44 -47.50
CA LEU A 218 1.91 -41.35 -48.93
C LEU A 218 1.19 -40.17 -49.60
N LEU A 219 -0.12 -40.01 -49.34
CA LEU A 219 -0.90 -38.87 -49.85
C LEU A 219 -0.36 -37.53 -49.34
N ALA A 220 0.00 -37.44 -48.05
CA ALA A 220 0.63 -36.26 -47.47
C ALA A 220 2.01 -35.97 -48.08
N THR A 221 2.80 -37.01 -48.40
CA THR A 221 4.09 -36.86 -49.08
C THR A 221 3.92 -36.24 -50.47
N VAL A 222 2.98 -36.77 -51.27
CA VAL A 222 2.72 -36.29 -52.64
C VAL A 222 2.17 -34.86 -52.61
N LEU A 223 1.16 -34.57 -51.78
CA LEU A 223 0.55 -33.25 -51.70
C LEU A 223 1.50 -32.19 -51.11
N GLY A 224 2.19 -32.53 -50.02
CA GLY A 224 3.18 -31.64 -49.39
C GLY A 224 4.37 -31.37 -50.30
N GLY A 225 4.86 -32.38 -51.03
CA GLY A 225 5.93 -32.24 -52.02
C GLY A 225 5.52 -31.36 -53.21
N TYR A 226 4.30 -31.55 -53.73
CA TYR A 226 3.76 -30.71 -54.81
C TYR A 226 3.60 -29.23 -54.39
N LEU A 227 3.07 -28.98 -53.19
CA LEU A 227 2.95 -27.63 -52.65
C LEU A 227 4.32 -27.00 -52.34
N ALA A 228 5.29 -27.77 -51.84
CA ALA A 228 6.66 -27.29 -51.66
C ALA A 228 7.34 -26.93 -53.00
N TRP A 229 7.09 -27.71 -54.05
CA TRP A 229 7.58 -27.44 -55.41
C TRP A 229 6.96 -26.18 -56.03
N LEU A 230 5.64 -25.98 -55.88
CA LEU A 230 4.97 -24.72 -56.24
C LEU A 230 5.47 -23.52 -55.42
N GLY A 231 6.07 -23.77 -54.24
CA GLY A 231 6.69 -22.75 -53.40
C GLY A 231 8.15 -22.40 -53.78
N PHE A 232 8.81 -23.13 -54.68
CA PHE A 232 10.12 -22.74 -55.20
C PHE A 232 10.00 -21.52 -56.15
N PRO A 233 11.07 -20.71 -56.34
CA PRO A 233 11.00 -19.49 -57.13
C PRO A 233 10.92 -19.76 -58.64
N SER A 234 9.73 -20.10 -59.13
CA SER A 234 9.34 -19.88 -60.53
C SER A 234 9.11 -18.39 -60.77
N SER A 235 9.40 -17.91 -61.99
CA SER A 235 9.19 -16.51 -62.41
C SER A 235 7.71 -16.19 -62.70
N THR A 236 6.81 -16.70 -61.88
CA THR A 236 5.35 -16.60 -62.02
C THR A 236 4.79 -15.45 -61.18
N PRO A 237 3.88 -14.61 -61.71
CA PRO A 237 3.34 -13.43 -61.00
C PRO A 237 2.23 -13.82 -60.00
N LEU A 238 2.54 -14.73 -59.08
CA LEU A 238 1.72 -14.99 -57.90
C LEU A 238 2.08 -13.97 -56.82
N ASP A 239 1.07 -13.34 -56.21
CA ASP A 239 1.30 -12.41 -55.09
C ASP A 239 2.19 -13.06 -54.02
N GLY A 240 3.22 -12.34 -53.55
CA GLY A 240 4.21 -12.90 -52.63
C GLY A 240 3.58 -13.48 -51.35
N ALA A 241 2.47 -12.91 -50.88
CA ALA A 241 1.68 -13.43 -49.76
C ALA A 241 1.12 -14.84 -50.02
N LEU A 242 0.65 -15.14 -51.23
CA LEU A 242 0.11 -16.44 -51.60
C LEU A 242 1.22 -17.51 -51.67
N LEU A 243 2.41 -17.16 -52.16
CA LEU A 243 3.58 -18.04 -52.12
C LEU A 243 4.02 -18.37 -50.68
N TRP A 244 3.94 -17.41 -49.75
CA TRP A 244 4.16 -17.67 -48.33
C TRP A 244 3.11 -18.62 -47.73
N VAL A 245 1.83 -18.46 -48.08
CA VAL A 245 0.75 -19.38 -47.66
C VAL A 245 1.00 -20.80 -48.18
N VAL A 246 1.33 -20.97 -49.46
CA VAL A 246 1.60 -22.29 -50.08
C VAL A 246 2.79 -22.98 -49.39
N ARG A 247 3.88 -22.26 -49.12
CA ARG A 247 5.03 -22.77 -48.33
C ARG A 247 4.62 -23.18 -46.92
N GLY A 248 3.80 -22.37 -46.24
CA GLY A 248 3.28 -22.67 -44.91
C GLY A 248 2.45 -23.95 -44.86
N VAL A 249 1.54 -24.15 -45.82
CA VAL A 249 0.72 -25.37 -45.92
C VAL A 249 1.58 -26.61 -46.17
N ALA A 250 2.61 -26.53 -47.04
CA ALA A 250 3.53 -27.64 -47.26
C ALA A 250 4.29 -28.05 -45.97
N LEU A 251 4.75 -27.07 -45.18
CA LEU A 251 5.41 -27.30 -43.90
C LEU A 251 4.51 -27.94 -42.83
N VAL A 252 3.19 -27.72 -42.91
CA VAL A 252 2.22 -28.37 -42.00
C VAL A 252 1.96 -29.84 -42.40
N ILE A 253 1.96 -30.15 -43.69
CA ILE A 253 1.59 -31.49 -44.20
C ILE A 253 2.74 -32.51 -44.08
N LEU A 254 3.99 -32.12 -44.36
CA LEU A 254 5.12 -33.07 -44.38
C LEU A 254 5.39 -33.81 -43.05
N PRO A 255 5.20 -33.21 -41.85
CA PRO A 255 5.30 -33.91 -40.56
C PRO A 255 4.38 -35.14 -40.38
N VAL A 256 3.33 -35.30 -41.19
CA VAL A 256 2.45 -36.49 -41.17
C VAL A 256 3.26 -37.79 -41.34
N VAL A 257 4.27 -37.80 -42.21
CA VAL A 257 5.10 -38.99 -42.49
C VAL A 257 5.91 -39.40 -41.25
N VAL A 258 6.44 -38.41 -40.54
CA VAL A 258 7.20 -38.60 -39.29
C VAL A 258 6.28 -39.11 -38.18
N GLY A 259 5.08 -38.54 -38.07
CA GLY A 259 4.02 -39.02 -37.16
C GLY A 259 3.63 -40.47 -37.42
N TRP A 260 3.44 -40.87 -38.69
CA TRP A 260 3.13 -42.25 -39.07
C TRP A 260 4.23 -43.24 -38.69
N LEU A 261 5.50 -42.89 -38.97
CA LEU A 261 6.65 -43.74 -38.64
C LEU A 261 6.75 -43.95 -37.12
N PHE A 262 6.65 -42.89 -36.32
CA PHE A 262 6.66 -43.02 -34.86
C PHE A 262 5.44 -43.76 -34.33
N ALA A 263 4.23 -43.53 -34.86
CA ALA A 263 3.02 -44.26 -34.47
C ALA A 263 3.19 -45.77 -34.71
N THR A 264 3.70 -46.15 -35.88
CA THR A 264 3.98 -47.54 -36.26
C THR A 264 5.04 -48.18 -35.35
N VAL A 265 6.05 -47.44 -34.90
CA VAL A 265 7.08 -47.93 -33.96
C VAL A 265 6.56 -48.01 -32.52
N SER A 266 5.75 -47.05 -32.05
CA SER A 266 5.22 -47.07 -30.67
C SER A 266 4.14 -48.16 -30.50
N ASN A 267 3.26 -48.34 -31.49
CA ASN A 267 2.22 -49.38 -31.50
C ASN A 267 2.79 -50.81 -31.62
N ARG A 268 4.11 -50.96 -31.85
CA ARG A 268 4.87 -52.23 -31.75
C ARG A 268 5.59 -52.43 -30.41
N ARG A 269 5.59 -51.43 -29.52
CA ARG A 269 6.40 -51.40 -28.29
C ARG A 269 5.62 -51.06 -27.01
N ARG A 270 4.38 -50.57 -27.13
CA ARG A 270 3.55 -50.02 -26.05
C ARG A 270 2.07 -50.24 -26.35
N SER A 271 1.23 -50.10 -25.33
CA SER A 271 -0.22 -50.01 -25.55
C SER A 271 -0.59 -48.71 -26.30
N GLN A 272 -1.81 -48.64 -26.84
CA GLN A 272 -2.31 -47.41 -27.46
C GLN A 272 -2.49 -46.29 -26.43
N GLU A 273 -2.88 -46.61 -25.20
CA GLU A 273 -3.09 -45.62 -24.13
C GLU A 273 -1.76 -45.05 -23.63
N GLU A 274 -0.75 -45.90 -23.40
CA GLU A 274 0.62 -45.47 -23.13
C GLU A 274 1.17 -44.59 -24.26
N SER A 275 0.94 -45.00 -25.52
CA SER A 275 1.39 -44.24 -26.69
C SER A 275 0.69 -42.88 -26.78
N ARG A 276 -0.60 -42.79 -26.48
CA ARG A 276 -1.34 -41.51 -26.39
C ARG A 276 -0.73 -40.60 -25.32
N VAL A 277 -0.45 -41.11 -24.12
CA VAL A 277 0.22 -40.35 -23.04
C VAL A 277 1.62 -39.89 -23.46
N VAL A 278 2.38 -40.73 -24.18
CA VAL A 278 3.70 -40.36 -24.71
C VAL A 278 3.60 -39.24 -25.75
N TYR A 279 2.63 -39.27 -26.69
CA TYR A 279 2.45 -38.18 -27.65
C TYR A 279 1.95 -36.89 -27.00
N THR A 280 1.03 -36.95 -26.04
CA THR A 280 0.60 -35.75 -25.30
C THR A 280 1.77 -35.13 -24.52
N LYS A 281 2.66 -35.94 -23.93
CA LYS A 281 3.91 -35.46 -23.32
C LYS A 281 4.88 -34.86 -24.34
N ALA A 282 5.07 -35.50 -25.49
CA ALA A 282 5.93 -34.98 -26.56
C ALA A 282 5.40 -33.65 -27.14
N LEU A 283 4.08 -33.53 -27.29
CA LEU A 283 3.39 -32.30 -27.70
C LEU A 283 3.58 -31.17 -26.67
N ALA A 284 3.39 -31.46 -25.38
CA ALA A 284 3.62 -30.49 -24.31
C ALA A 284 5.08 -30.02 -24.23
N VAL A 285 6.05 -30.94 -24.36
CA VAL A 285 7.48 -30.60 -24.45
C VAL A 285 7.77 -29.76 -25.71
N SER A 286 7.15 -30.08 -26.84
CA SER A 286 7.31 -29.32 -28.08
C SER A 286 6.76 -27.90 -27.96
N PHE A 287 5.55 -27.71 -27.40
CA PHE A 287 5.03 -26.37 -27.10
C PHE A 287 5.89 -25.62 -26.07
N GLY A 288 6.46 -26.30 -25.08
CA GLY A 288 7.41 -25.71 -24.14
C GLY A 288 8.68 -25.19 -24.84
N ALA A 289 9.28 -26.01 -25.72
CA ALA A 289 10.46 -25.62 -26.50
C ALA A 289 10.15 -24.49 -27.51
N ALA A 290 9.00 -24.54 -28.18
CA ALA A 290 8.55 -23.44 -29.05
C ALA A 290 8.35 -22.14 -28.26
N GLY A 291 7.75 -22.20 -27.07
CA GLY A 291 7.59 -21.06 -26.17
C GLY A 291 8.93 -20.48 -25.69
N ILE A 292 9.94 -21.33 -25.45
CA ILE A 292 11.30 -20.89 -25.11
C ILE A 292 11.96 -20.18 -26.31
N PHE A 293 11.87 -20.72 -27.52
CA PHE A 293 12.45 -20.06 -28.70
C PHE A 293 11.72 -18.77 -29.09
N LEU A 294 10.38 -18.70 -28.93
CA LEU A 294 9.61 -17.46 -29.04
C LEU A 294 10.06 -16.41 -28.02
N LEU A 295 10.26 -16.81 -26.76
CA LEU A 295 10.73 -15.91 -25.71
C LEU A 295 12.15 -15.41 -25.99
N LEU A 296 13.09 -16.31 -26.33
CA LEU A 296 14.47 -15.93 -26.63
C LEU A 296 14.57 -15.06 -27.88
N GLY A 297 13.86 -15.38 -28.95
CA GLY A 297 13.82 -14.57 -30.17
C GLY A 297 13.19 -13.20 -29.96
N GLY A 298 12.10 -13.12 -29.18
CA GLY A 298 11.47 -11.85 -28.82
C GLY A 298 12.36 -10.98 -27.93
N LEU A 299 13.01 -11.59 -26.91
CA LEU A 299 13.97 -10.90 -26.05
C LEU A 299 15.17 -10.37 -26.86
N ASP A 300 15.72 -11.18 -27.77
CA ASP A 300 16.82 -10.79 -28.68
C ASP A 300 16.44 -9.55 -29.49
N THR A 301 15.32 -9.60 -30.23
CA THR A 301 14.82 -8.49 -31.07
C THR A 301 14.51 -7.22 -30.27
N GLU A 302 13.85 -7.31 -29.10
CA GLU A 302 13.61 -6.13 -28.24
C GLU A 302 14.90 -5.58 -27.61
N GLY A 303 15.85 -6.46 -27.31
CA GLY A 303 17.15 -6.09 -26.75
C GLY A 303 17.97 -5.23 -27.72
N TRP A 304 18.03 -5.62 -29.00
CA TRP A 304 18.64 -4.82 -30.06
C TRP A 304 17.96 -3.45 -30.19
N LEU A 305 16.62 -3.42 -30.19
CA LEU A 305 15.85 -2.17 -30.24
C LEU A 305 16.20 -1.23 -29.06
N LEU A 306 16.37 -1.79 -27.85
CA LEU A 306 16.69 -1.00 -26.66
C LEU A 306 18.17 -0.59 -26.60
N ARG A 307 19.09 -1.43 -27.06
CA ARG A 307 20.52 -1.10 -27.26
C ARG A 307 20.67 0.14 -28.13
N ASP A 308 19.98 0.15 -29.28
CA ASP A 308 20.10 1.25 -30.24
C ASP A 308 19.50 2.55 -29.68
N VAL A 309 18.42 2.45 -28.89
CA VAL A 309 17.89 3.58 -28.09
C VAL A 309 18.92 4.07 -27.05
N PHE A 310 19.58 3.18 -26.29
CA PHE A 310 20.61 3.60 -25.33
C PHE A 310 21.79 4.30 -25.99
N LEU A 311 22.24 3.83 -27.15
CA LEU A 311 23.33 4.46 -27.90
C LEU A 311 22.91 5.84 -28.44
N ALA A 312 21.69 5.97 -28.97
CA ALA A 312 21.14 7.27 -29.39
C ALA A 312 20.95 8.26 -28.22
N VAL A 313 20.62 7.78 -27.00
CA VAL A 313 20.64 8.61 -25.78
C VAL A 313 22.06 9.11 -25.48
N LEU A 314 23.06 8.20 -25.50
CA LEU A 314 24.44 8.53 -25.14
C LEU A 314 25.14 9.44 -26.16
N HIS A 315 24.80 9.34 -27.44
CA HIS A 315 25.33 10.20 -28.50
C HIS A 315 24.58 11.53 -28.64
N GLY A 316 23.42 11.69 -27.97
CA GLY A 316 22.58 12.89 -28.01
C GLY A 316 21.66 13.01 -29.23
N GLU A 317 21.60 11.98 -30.08
CA GLU A 317 20.91 11.97 -31.38
C GLU A 317 19.41 11.63 -31.25
N TRP A 318 18.68 12.35 -30.40
CA TRP A 318 17.29 12.06 -30.08
C TRP A 318 16.29 12.47 -31.18
N GLN A 319 16.16 11.63 -32.21
CA GLN A 319 15.10 11.71 -33.23
C GLN A 319 14.38 10.37 -33.38
N PHE A 320 13.13 10.30 -32.94
CA PHE A 320 12.42 9.02 -32.76
C PHE A 320 11.51 8.66 -33.95
N ALA A 321 11.96 7.73 -34.79
CA ALA A 321 11.16 7.15 -35.87
C ALA A 321 11.37 5.62 -35.95
N LEU A 322 10.47 4.84 -35.35
CA LEU A 322 10.48 3.37 -35.43
C LEU A 322 9.91 2.89 -36.78
N PRO A 323 10.68 2.21 -37.65
CA PRO A 323 10.17 1.77 -38.96
C PRO A 323 9.34 0.46 -38.90
N TRP A 324 9.44 -0.29 -37.80
CA TRP A 324 8.82 -1.59 -37.63
C TRP A 324 7.89 -1.57 -36.40
N GLY A 325 6.62 -1.94 -36.61
CA GLY A 325 5.55 -1.71 -35.64
C GLY A 325 5.47 -2.73 -34.51
N VAL A 326 4.98 -2.27 -33.35
CA VAL A 326 4.51 -3.08 -32.21
C VAL A 326 5.60 -3.92 -31.51
N GLY A 327 6.74 -3.29 -31.22
CA GLY A 327 7.63 -3.79 -30.16
C GLY A 327 6.99 -3.70 -28.77
N TRP A 328 7.45 -4.53 -27.81
CA TRP A 328 6.95 -4.57 -26.43
C TRP A 328 7.06 -3.23 -25.71
N THR A 329 8.01 -2.37 -26.06
CA THR A 329 8.06 -0.97 -25.60
C THR A 329 6.74 -0.22 -25.84
N SER A 330 6.09 -0.43 -26.99
CA SER A 330 4.76 0.12 -27.28
C SER A 330 3.68 -0.49 -26.38
N LEU A 331 3.72 -1.82 -26.17
CA LEU A 331 2.79 -2.51 -25.27
C LEU A 331 2.95 -2.00 -23.83
N LEU A 332 4.17 -1.69 -23.40
CA LEU A 332 4.49 -1.22 -22.05
C LEU A 332 4.05 0.24 -21.84
N VAL A 333 4.17 1.10 -22.86
CA VAL A 333 3.57 2.45 -22.85
C VAL A 333 2.03 2.37 -22.88
N ILE A 334 1.44 1.42 -23.61
CA ILE A 334 -0.01 1.15 -23.61
C ILE A 334 -0.47 0.66 -22.23
N ILE A 335 0.24 -0.28 -21.61
CA ILE A 335 -0.02 -0.79 -20.26
C ILE A 335 0.09 0.33 -19.24
N ALA A 336 1.14 1.16 -19.28
CA ALA A 336 1.28 2.34 -18.42
C ALA A 336 0.14 3.35 -18.61
N ARG A 337 -0.25 3.65 -19.87
CA ARG A 337 -1.37 4.55 -20.18
C ARG A 337 -2.75 3.96 -19.85
N ALA A 338 -2.90 2.64 -19.79
CA ALA A 338 -4.12 1.97 -19.32
C ALA A 338 -4.20 1.91 -17.79
N ILE A 339 -3.06 1.74 -17.11
CA ILE A 339 -2.96 1.68 -15.64
C ILE A 339 -3.06 3.06 -15.00
N ALA A 340 -2.48 4.11 -15.60
CA ALA A 340 -2.53 5.47 -15.07
C ALA A 340 -3.95 5.96 -14.70
N PRO A 341 -4.98 5.87 -15.59
CA PRO A 341 -6.36 6.27 -15.26
C PRO A 341 -7.10 5.29 -14.32
N LEU A 342 -6.60 4.07 -14.15
CA LEU A 342 -7.11 3.12 -13.14
C LEU A 342 -6.57 3.49 -11.74
N LEU A 343 -5.27 3.77 -11.63
CA LEU A 343 -4.65 4.22 -10.38
C LEU A 343 -5.19 5.58 -9.91
N SER A 344 -5.57 6.47 -10.83
CA SER A 344 -6.05 7.82 -10.49
C SER A 344 -7.52 7.90 -10.06
N SER A 345 -8.30 6.80 -10.06
CA SER A 345 -9.71 6.85 -9.65
C SER A 345 -10.25 5.50 -9.15
N LYS A 346 -10.64 5.45 -7.86
CA LYS A 346 -11.22 4.26 -7.21
C LYS A 346 -12.46 3.74 -7.96
N ASP A 347 -13.27 4.66 -8.49
CA ASP A 347 -14.57 4.34 -9.10
C ASP A 347 -14.43 3.66 -10.47
N ARG A 348 -13.36 3.96 -11.23
CA ARG A 348 -13.11 3.30 -12.52
C ARG A 348 -12.62 1.86 -12.36
N ILE A 349 -11.88 1.56 -11.29
CA ILE A 349 -11.52 0.16 -10.96
C ILE A 349 -12.80 -0.65 -10.77
N ALA A 350 -13.75 -0.15 -9.96
CA ALA A 350 -15.04 -0.80 -9.74
C ALA A 350 -15.86 -1.01 -11.04
N ALA A 351 -15.80 -0.05 -11.98
CA ALA A 351 -16.52 -0.13 -13.26
C ALA A 351 -15.97 -1.20 -14.23
N THR A 352 -14.70 -1.60 -14.13
CA THR A 352 -14.11 -2.61 -15.05
C THR A 352 -14.40 -4.07 -14.68
N GLY A 353 -14.83 -4.34 -13.44
CA GLY A 353 -15.14 -5.70 -12.97
C GLY A 353 -13.95 -6.68 -12.86
N LEU A 354 -12.73 -6.24 -13.19
CA LEU A 354 -11.53 -7.07 -13.06
C LEU A 354 -11.06 -7.14 -11.60
N PRO A 355 -10.79 -8.34 -11.05
CA PRO A 355 -10.22 -8.46 -9.70
C PRO A 355 -8.87 -7.76 -9.60
N LEU A 356 -8.65 -6.96 -8.54
CA LEU A 356 -7.38 -6.27 -8.30
C LEU A 356 -6.19 -7.26 -8.22
N GLU A 357 -6.45 -8.47 -7.73
CA GLU A 357 -5.49 -9.58 -7.70
C GLU A 357 -4.99 -9.98 -9.10
N THR A 358 -5.88 -10.01 -10.09
CA THR A 358 -5.55 -10.34 -11.48
C THR A 358 -4.72 -9.23 -12.12
N LEU A 359 -5.10 -7.97 -11.88
CA LEU A 359 -4.34 -6.80 -12.35
C LEU A 359 -2.93 -6.78 -11.73
N GLY A 360 -2.81 -6.95 -10.42
CA GLY A 360 -1.50 -7.05 -9.74
C GLY A 360 -0.65 -8.22 -10.24
N ASN A 361 -1.27 -9.36 -10.56
CA ASN A 361 -0.57 -10.49 -11.14
C ASN A 361 -0.03 -10.19 -12.57
N LEU A 362 -0.81 -9.51 -13.41
CA LEU A 362 -0.39 -9.09 -14.74
C LEU A 362 0.74 -8.04 -14.69
N ILE A 363 0.60 -7.02 -13.82
CA ILE A 363 1.61 -5.97 -13.62
C ILE A 363 2.94 -6.58 -13.18
N GLY A 364 2.93 -7.51 -12.22
CA GLY A 364 4.15 -8.16 -11.76
C GLY A 364 4.87 -8.99 -12.83
N MET A 365 4.13 -9.72 -13.66
CA MET A 365 4.73 -10.46 -14.78
C MET A 365 5.29 -9.52 -15.86
N ALA A 366 4.60 -8.41 -16.16
CA ALA A 366 5.10 -7.37 -17.05
C ALA A 366 6.36 -6.68 -16.47
N LEU A 367 6.45 -6.50 -15.15
CA LEU A 367 7.62 -5.94 -14.47
C LEU A 367 8.85 -6.85 -14.55
N VAL A 368 8.68 -8.18 -14.45
CA VAL A 368 9.79 -9.14 -14.69
C VAL A 368 10.30 -9.01 -16.12
N LEU A 369 9.40 -8.94 -17.10
CA LEU A 369 9.78 -8.78 -18.52
C LEU A 369 10.50 -7.44 -18.76
N LEU A 370 9.97 -6.33 -18.24
CA LEU A 370 10.59 -5.00 -18.24
C LEU A 370 12.02 -5.02 -17.74
N VAL A 371 12.24 -5.52 -16.52
CA VAL A 371 13.56 -5.56 -15.88
C VAL A 371 14.51 -6.50 -16.63
N THR A 372 13.99 -7.59 -17.19
CA THR A 372 14.79 -8.52 -18.00
C THR A 372 15.23 -7.90 -19.32
N VAL A 373 14.33 -7.25 -20.06
CA VAL A 373 14.65 -6.55 -21.33
C VAL A 373 15.58 -5.37 -21.08
N PHE A 374 15.37 -4.61 -20.00
CA PHE A 374 16.26 -3.51 -19.59
C PHE A 374 17.70 -4.00 -19.41
N TRP A 375 17.92 -5.00 -18.54
CA TRP A 375 19.27 -5.52 -18.31
C TRP A 375 19.85 -6.20 -19.56
N LEU A 376 19.03 -6.86 -20.36
CA LEU A 376 19.44 -7.45 -21.65
C LEU A 376 20.01 -6.40 -22.61
N GLY A 377 19.29 -5.29 -22.82
CA GLY A 377 19.77 -4.19 -23.67
C GLY A 377 21.06 -3.54 -23.15
N VAL A 378 21.19 -3.37 -21.82
CA VAL A 378 22.42 -2.88 -21.20
C VAL A 378 23.59 -3.85 -21.42
N PHE A 379 23.39 -5.15 -21.25
CA PHE A 379 24.44 -6.14 -21.50
C PHE A 379 24.78 -6.29 -22.98
N GLN A 380 23.82 -6.18 -23.89
CA GLN A 380 24.08 -6.13 -25.33
C GLN A 380 24.88 -4.89 -25.73
N MET A 381 24.59 -3.71 -25.15
CA MET A 381 25.38 -2.50 -25.35
C MET A 381 26.85 -2.66 -24.87
N ILE A 382 27.06 -3.35 -23.74
CA ILE A 382 28.41 -3.60 -23.19
C ILE A 382 29.19 -4.67 -23.99
N LEU A 383 28.53 -5.74 -24.42
CA LEU A 383 29.14 -6.83 -25.17
C LEU A 383 29.38 -6.47 -26.65
N LEU A 384 28.54 -5.59 -27.20
CA LEU A 384 28.52 -5.18 -28.60
C LEU A 384 28.40 -3.64 -28.71
N PRO A 385 29.43 -2.87 -28.31
CA PRO A 385 29.45 -1.42 -28.51
C PRO A 385 29.44 -1.06 -30.01
N ASN A 386 28.98 0.16 -30.36
CA ASN A 386 29.09 0.68 -31.72
C ASN A 386 30.48 1.29 -31.96
N ASP A 387 31.09 0.93 -33.09
CA ASP A 387 32.14 1.70 -33.77
C ASP A 387 31.80 1.67 -35.28
N ASP A 388 31.66 2.83 -35.92
CA ASP A 388 31.17 2.93 -37.31
C ASP A 388 32.17 2.47 -38.39
N THR A 389 33.32 1.90 -37.99
CA THR A 389 34.36 1.42 -38.91
C THR A 389 34.28 -0.09 -39.13
N SER A 390 33.12 -0.50 -39.64
CA SER A 390 32.80 -1.81 -40.22
C SER A 390 32.67 -3.00 -39.26
N LEU A 391 32.02 -4.06 -39.75
CA LEU A 391 31.99 -5.36 -39.09
C LEU A 391 33.38 -6.05 -39.01
N MET A 392 34.44 -5.51 -39.63
CA MET A 392 35.82 -6.07 -39.61
C MET A 392 36.52 -5.88 -38.25
N GLY A 393 35.86 -6.22 -37.14
CA GLY A 393 36.41 -5.96 -35.80
C GLY A 393 35.52 -6.37 -34.64
N LEU A 394 35.26 -7.67 -34.44
CA LEU A 394 34.65 -8.19 -33.21
C LEU A 394 35.60 -8.67 -32.06
N PRO A 395 36.89 -8.26 -31.92
CA PRO A 395 37.70 -8.62 -30.74
C PRO A 395 37.04 -8.30 -29.39
N SER A 396 36.26 -7.22 -29.32
CA SER A 396 35.52 -6.79 -28.14
C SER A 396 34.59 -7.87 -27.60
N ALA A 397 33.69 -8.40 -28.41
CA ALA A 397 32.73 -9.43 -28.00
C ALA A 397 33.43 -10.72 -27.51
N TYR A 398 34.48 -11.17 -28.22
CA TYR A 398 35.23 -12.37 -27.85
C TYR A 398 36.10 -12.18 -26.59
N LEU A 399 36.45 -10.94 -26.25
CA LEU A 399 37.15 -10.61 -24.99
C LEU A 399 36.17 -10.45 -23.83
N TYR A 400 35.09 -9.70 -24.04
CA TYR A 400 34.14 -9.34 -22.98
C TYR A 400 33.21 -10.48 -22.60
N LEU A 401 32.73 -11.31 -23.55
CA LEU A 401 31.80 -12.40 -23.22
C LEU A 401 32.42 -13.43 -22.25
N PRO A 402 33.65 -13.94 -22.44
CA PRO A 402 34.31 -14.80 -21.46
C PRO A 402 34.58 -14.10 -20.12
N VAL A 403 35.02 -12.82 -20.14
CA VAL A 403 35.31 -12.07 -18.91
C VAL A 403 34.04 -11.86 -18.07
N VAL A 404 32.94 -11.46 -18.70
CA VAL A 404 31.63 -11.27 -18.06
C VAL A 404 31.08 -12.59 -17.51
N VAL A 405 31.17 -13.68 -18.29
CA VAL A 405 30.75 -15.01 -17.83
C VAL A 405 31.61 -15.51 -16.65
N VAL A 406 32.94 -15.36 -16.71
CA VAL A 406 33.85 -15.80 -15.64
C VAL A 406 33.69 -14.95 -14.38
N ALA A 407 33.63 -13.62 -14.50
CA ALA A 407 33.38 -12.73 -13.35
C ALA A 407 32.02 -13.02 -12.70
N GLY A 408 30.99 -13.27 -13.52
CA GLY A 408 29.68 -13.72 -13.08
C GLY A 408 29.73 -15.05 -12.34
N LEU A 409 30.39 -16.07 -12.91
CA LEU A 409 30.51 -17.39 -12.29
C LEU A 409 31.27 -17.33 -10.96
N LEU A 410 32.35 -16.54 -10.88
CA LEU A 410 33.06 -16.27 -9.64
C LEU A 410 32.13 -15.62 -8.60
N PHE A 411 31.34 -14.61 -8.98
CA PHE A 411 30.39 -13.97 -8.07
C PHE A 411 29.27 -14.94 -7.62
N LEU A 412 28.72 -15.74 -8.54
CA LEU A 412 27.73 -16.78 -8.23
C LEU A 412 28.29 -17.81 -7.23
N LEU A 413 29.54 -18.26 -7.41
CA LEU A 413 30.15 -19.29 -6.55
C LEU A 413 30.57 -18.73 -5.18
N LEU A 414 31.12 -17.51 -5.14
CA LEU A 414 31.54 -16.85 -3.89
C LEU A 414 30.35 -16.45 -3.01
N THR A 415 29.22 -16.06 -3.61
CA THR A 415 28.05 -15.55 -2.87
C THR A 415 26.84 -16.49 -2.87
N GLY A 416 26.84 -17.55 -3.67
CA GLY A 416 25.69 -18.43 -3.87
C GLY A 416 25.24 -19.21 -2.63
N ASN A 417 26.11 -19.40 -1.62
CA ASN A 417 25.72 -20.00 -0.35
C ASN A 417 25.23 -18.97 0.71
N GLN A 418 25.33 -17.67 0.43
CA GLN A 418 24.98 -16.60 1.37
C GLN A 418 23.47 -16.31 1.38
N LEU A 419 22.64 -17.32 1.64
CA LEU A 419 21.16 -17.24 1.60
C LEU A 419 20.60 -16.05 2.39
N GLN A 420 21.19 -15.74 3.55
CA GLN A 420 20.82 -14.62 4.42
C GLN A 420 20.99 -13.23 3.76
N GLN A 421 21.65 -13.11 2.61
CA GLN A 421 21.65 -11.89 1.81
C GLN A 421 20.24 -11.52 1.32
N LEU A 422 19.39 -12.51 0.98
CA LEU A 422 18.00 -12.26 0.57
C LEU A 422 17.19 -11.64 1.72
N ASN A 423 17.36 -12.16 2.94
CA ASN A 423 16.70 -11.63 4.14
C ASN A 423 17.21 -10.21 4.48
N ARG A 424 18.50 -9.94 4.24
CA ARG A 424 19.13 -8.61 4.43
C ARG A 424 18.81 -7.62 3.31
N SER A 425 18.25 -8.05 2.19
CA SER A 425 17.69 -7.21 1.12
C SER A 425 16.17 -7.02 1.22
N SER A 426 15.56 -7.37 2.36
CA SER A 426 14.12 -7.19 2.63
C SER A 426 13.87 -6.20 3.79
N LEU A 427 12.59 -5.94 4.11
CA LEU A 427 12.20 -5.14 5.28
C LEU A 427 12.17 -5.95 6.58
N HIS A 428 12.41 -7.27 6.52
CA HIS A 428 12.33 -8.17 7.67
C HIS A 428 13.16 -7.68 8.88
N TYR A 429 14.44 -7.34 8.66
CA TYR A 429 15.32 -6.88 9.75
C TYR A 429 14.91 -5.53 10.35
N PHE A 430 14.35 -4.61 9.54
CA PHE A 430 13.79 -3.35 10.05
C PHE A 430 12.64 -3.66 11.00
N TYR A 431 11.65 -4.42 10.54
CA TYR A 431 10.47 -4.83 11.29
C TYR A 431 10.82 -5.59 12.58
N ARG A 432 11.69 -6.62 12.49
CA ARG A 432 12.27 -7.34 13.64
C ARG A 432 12.87 -6.39 14.67
N SER A 433 13.70 -5.43 14.25
CA SER A 433 14.37 -4.51 15.18
C SER A 433 13.40 -3.59 15.93
N ARG A 434 12.28 -3.20 15.30
CA ARG A 434 11.23 -2.39 15.95
C ARG A 434 10.42 -3.24 16.93
N LEU A 435 10.08 -4.48 16.56
CA LEU A 435 9.42 -5.43 17.45
C LEU A 435 10.26 -5.74 18.70
N ALA A 436 11.56 -6.01 18.53
CA ALA A 436 12.47 -6.31 19.63
C ALA A 436 12.50 -5.17 20.67
N ARG A 437 12.78 -3.95 20.21
CA ARG A 437 12.96 -2.79 21.10
C ARG A 437 11.68 -2.34 21.79
N THR A 438 10.50 -2.55 21.21
CA THR A 438 9.23 -2.17 21.84
C THR A 438 8.63 -3.27 22.72
N TYR A 439 8.58 -4.51 22.25
CA TYR A 439 7.79 -5.58 22.88
C TYR A 439 8.63 -6.58 23.67
N LEU A 440 9.78 -7.02 23.14
CA LEU A 440 10.58 -8.09 23.76
C LEU A 440 11.59 -7.54 24.79
N SER A 441 11.91 -6.25 24.69
CA SER A 441 12.78 -5.52 25.60
C SER A 441 12.21 -5.34 27.01
N VAL A 442 10.95 -5.68 27.28
CA VAL A 442 10.37 -5.63 28.63
C VAL A 442 11.08 -6.53 29.63
N GLY A 443 11.75 -7.59 29.16
CA GLY A 443 12.65 -8.42 29.98
C GLY A 443 14.12 -7.99 29.89
N ASN A 444 14.41 -6.75 29.53
CA ASN A 444 15.75 -6.14 29.49
C ASN A 444 15.90 -5.18 30.68
N VAL A 445 16.02 -5.76 31.88
CA VAL A 445 16.10 -5.07 33.16
C VAL A 445 17.53 -5.12 33.69
N ALA A 446 18.03 -4.04 34.29
CA ALA A 446 19.32 -4.05 34.97
C ALA A 446 19.32 -5.06 36.15
N ALA A 447 20.27 -5.99 36.19
CA ALA A 447 20.26 -7.11 37.13
C ALA A 447 20.92 -6.82 38.50
N ALA A 448 21.89 -5.91 38.55
CA ALA A 448 22.59 -5.50 39.76
C ALA A 448 23.24 -4.10 39.60
N GLU A 449 23.65 -3.49 40.72
CA GLU A 449 24.55 -2.32 40.67
C GLU A 449 25.90 -2.73 40.07
N GLY A 450 26.29 -2.08 38.96
CA GLY A 450 27.55 -2.33 38.25
C GLY A 450 27.44 -3.16 36.97
N ASP A 451 26.28 -3.77 36.70
CA ASP A 451 26.01 -4.42 35.42
C ASP A 451 25.79 -3.39 34.29
N ALA A 452 25.93 -3.83 33.03
CA ALA A 452 25.61 -2.99 31.89
C ALA A 452 24.11 -2.61 31.92
N ALA A 453 23.81 -1.30 31.88
CA ALA A 453 22.46 -0.79 32.09
C ALA A 453 21.46 -1.38 31.06
N GLY A 454 20.53 -2.19 31.55
CA GLY A 454 19.39 -2.68 30.79
C GLY A 454 18.47 -1.54 30.35
N ARG A 455 17.52 -1.83 29.46
CA ARG A 455 16.54 -0.84 28.98
C ARG A 455 15.74 -0.22 30.13
N PHE A 456 15.35 -1.04 31.11
CA PHE A 456 14.57 -0.62 32.25
C PHE A 456 15.43 -0.62 33.53
N PRO A 457 15.37 0.46 34.34
CA PRO A 457 16.13 0.58 35.60
C PRO A 457 15.57 -0.28 36.74
N ALA A 458 14.36 -0.81 36.58
CA ALA A 458 13.67 -1.73 37.48
C ALA A 458 12.71 -2.60 36.66
N SER A 459 12.12 -3.64 37.26
CA SER A 459 11.11 -4.49 36.58
C SER A 459 9.93 -3.65 36.06
N PRO A 460 9.51 -3.75 34.78
CA PRO A 460 8.36 -3.01 34.26
C PRO A 460 7.02 -3.29 34.97
N LEU A 461 6.97 -4.33 35.80
CA LEU A 461 5.80 -4.69 36.61
C LEU A 461 5.51 -3.70 37.75
N VAL A 462 6.48 -2.86 38.15
CA VAL A 462 6.30 -1.88 39.24
C VAL A 462 5.52 -0.65 38.78
N GLU A 463 4.91 0.07 39.74
CA GLU A 463 4.24 1.35 39.49
C GLU A 463 5.21 2.38 38.88
N THR A 464 4.76 3.06 37.82
CA THR A 464 5.56 4.04 37.09
C THR A 464 5.75 5.33 37.90
N SER A 465 6.96 5.88 37.86
CA SER A 465 7.29 7.16 38.47
C SER A 465 8.07 8.04 37.50
N ARG A 466 8.11 9.36 37.76
CA ARG A 466 8.90 10.29 36.93
C ARG A 466 10.40 9.95 36.93
N ALA A 467 10.92 9.34 37.99
CA ALA A 467 12.30 8.88 38.04
C ALA A 467 12.53 7.64 37.16
N LEU A 468 11.66 6.62 37.27
CA LEU A 468 11.76 5.38 36.49
C LEU A 468 11.57 5.63 34.99
N SER A 469 10.58 6.43 34.61
CA SER A 469 10.32 6.79 33.21
C SER A 469 11.43 7.66 32.60
N ALA A 470 12.05 8.56 33.36
CA ALA A 470 13.20 9.36 32.90
C ALA A 470 14.51 8.54 32.78
N ALA A 471 14.67 7.49 33.59
CA ALA A 471 15.82 6.58 33.54
C ALA A 471 15.65 5.40 32.56
N THR A 472 14.44 5.20 32.01
CA THR A 472 14.16 4.16 31.00
C THR A 472 14.73 4.55 29.64
N GLN A 473 15.46 3.63 28.99
CA GLN A 473 16.18 3.91 27.75
C GLN A 473 15.25 3.96 26.52
N ARG A 474 15.51 4.91 25.62
CA ARG A 474 14.63 5.23 24.48
C ARG A 474 14.51 4.08 23.49
N VAL A 475 13.31 3.84 22.95
CA VAL A 475 13.02 2.78 21.96
C VAL A 475 13.83 2.90 20.66
N THR A 476 14.35 4.10 20.37
CA THR A 476 15.23 4.39 19.24
C THR A 476 16.60 3.75 19.37
N ASP A 477 17.05 3.50 20.60
CA ASP A 477 18.41 3.11 20.90
C ASP A 477 18.51 1.58 20.94
N LEU A 478 19.57 1.03 20.34
CA LEU A 478 19.80 -0.42 20.26
C LEU A 478 20.56 -0.88 21.49
N LEU A 479 19.97 -1.76 22.31
CA LEU A 479 20.61 -2.30 23.50
C LEU A 479 20.79 -3.82 23.41
N PRO A 480 21.89 -4.38 23.95
CA PRO A 480 21.95 -5.80 24.30
C PRO A 480 20.76 -6.18 25.21
N GLY A 481 20.25 -7.40 25.09
CA GLY A 481 19.12 -7.89 25.88
C GLY A 481 17.71 -7.53 25.37
N ASP A 482 17.58 -6.64 24.38
CA ASP A 482 16.28 -6.34 23.74
C ASP A 482 15.70 -7.57 22.99
N ASP A 483 16.59 -8.45 22.51
CA ASP A 483 16.30 -9.71 21.83
C ASP A 483 17.09 -10.83 22.54
N VAL A 484 16.56 -12.05 22.54
CA VAL A 484 17.12 -13.22 23.25
C VAL A 484 17.19 -14.43 22.33
N ALA A 485 18.20 -15.30 22.52
CA ALA A 485 18.26 -16.56 21.78
C ALA A 485 17.03 -17.41 22.13
N LEU A 486 16.45 -18.09 21.14
CA LEU A 486 15.18 -18.81 21.36
C LEU A 486 15.34 -19.98 22.35
N GLY A 487 16.52 -20.61 22.41
CA GLY A 487 16.81 -21.68 23.38
C GLY A 487 16.78 -21.22 24.84
N ASP A 488 17.11 -19.94 25.11
CA ASP A 488 17.08 -19.35 26.45
C ASP A 488 15.66 -18.88 26.84
N TYR A 489 14.76 -18.73 25.86
CA TYR A 489 13.40 -18.25 26.07
C TYR A 489 12.49 -19.35 26.63
N ARG A 490 12.57 -19.55 27.95
CA ARG A 490 11.81 -20.57 28.69
C ARG A 490 10.89 -19.96 29.76
N PRO A 491 9.83 -19.20 29.38
CA PRO A 491 8.91 -18.57 30.34
C PRO A 491 8.23 -19.57 31.29
N HIS A 492 7.98 -20.79 30.83
CA HIS A 492 7.42 -21.89 31.62
C HIS A 492 8.29 -22.28 32.82
N ALA A 493 9.63 -22.17 32.74
CA ALA A 493 10.52 -22.46 33.85
C ALA A 493 10.44 -21.43 35.01
N ALA A 494 9.63 -20.37 34.85
CA ALA A 494 9.28 -19.41 35.89
C ALA A 494 7.74 -19.26 36.07
N GLY A 495 6.96 -20.29 35.70
CA GLY A 495 5.50 -20.32 35.87
C GLY A 495 4.68 -19.66 34.75
N GLY A 496 5.33 -19.03 33.76
CA GLY A 496 4.68 -18.51 32.56
C GLY A 496 4.09 -19.61 31.67
N PRO A 497 3.28 -19.28 30.65
CA PRO A 497 2.77 -20.29 29.74
C PRO A 497 3.86 -20.82 28.80
N VAL A 498 3.69 -22.05 28.31
CA VAL A 498 4.48 -22.57 27.18
C VAL A 498 4.07 -21.82 25.91
N HIS A 499 4.94 -20.92 25.45
CA HIS A 499 4.66 -20.04 24.30
C HIS A 499 4.98 -20.72 22.97
N LEU A 500 3.98 -20.78 22.09
CA LEU A 500 3.99 -21.38 20.76
C LEU A 500 3.79 -20.28 19.71
N ILE A 501 4.80 -20.07 18.86
CA ILE A 501 4.82 -19.03 17.82
C ILE A 501 4.53 -19.69 16.47
N ASN A 502 3.45 -19.27 15.81
CA ASN A 502 3.00 -19.91 14.57
C ASN A 502 3.40 -19.12 13.33
N CYS A 503 3.88 -19.84 12.31
CA CYS A 503 4.37 -19.35 11.03
C CYS A 503 3.84 -20.23 9.89
N CYS A 504 3.99 -19.79 8.65
CA CYS A 504 3.64 -20.56 7.45
C CYS A 504 4.90 -20.95 6.67
N ILE A 505 5.16 -22.24 6.48
CA ILE A 505 6.06 -22.75 5.43
C ILE A 505 5.29 -22.67 4.11
N ASN A 506 5.79 -21.89 3.15
CA ASN A 506 5.13 -21.74 1.85
C ASN A 506 5.41 -22.98 0.97
N GLN A 507 4.38 -23.51 0.32
CA GLN A 507 4.43 -24.71 -0.52
C GLN A 507 3.44 -24.61 -1.69
N THR A 508 3.80 -23.85 -2.74
CA THR A 508 3.00 -23.76 -3.98
C THR A 508 3.21 -24.95 -4.91
N THR A 509 4.28 -25.72 -4.73
CA THR A 509 4.51 -27.00 -5.39
C THR A 509 4.72 -28.09 -4.33
N ASP A 510 3.94 -29.17 -4.39
CA ASP A 510 4.13 -30.36 -3.58
C ASP A 510 5.46 -31.04 -3.98
N ASP A 511 6.38 -31.16 -3.01
CA ASP A 511 7.71 -31.76 -3.20
C ASP A 511 7.68 -33.28 -3.35
N ARG A 512 6.59 -33.94 -2.92
CA ARG A 512 6.41 -35.39 -2.93
C ARG A 512 5.78 -35.91 -4.22
N THR A 513 5.01 -35.07 -4.92
CA THR A 513 4.33 -35.42 -6.19
C THR A 513 4.74 -34.54 -7.38
N GLY A 514 5.38 -33.40 -7.13
CA GLY A 514 5.67 -32.38 -8.15
C GLY A 514 4.44 -31.57 -8.60
N MET A 515 3.26 -31.81 -8.02
CA MET A 515 2.02 -31.12 -8.41
C MET A 515 1.95 -29.69 -7.86
N TYR A 516 1.29 -28.81 -8.61
CA TYR A 516 0.95 -27.46 -8.14
C TYR A 516 -0.14 -27.54 -7.08
N ASN A 517 0.16 -27.05 -5.87
CA ASN A 517 -0.78 -26.95 -4.77
C ASN A 517 -1.67 -25.72 -5.01
N ALA A 518 -2.88 -25.94 -5.53
CA ALA A 518 -3.77 -24.84 -5.92
C ALA A 518 -4.33 -24.07 -4.72
N ASP A 519 -4.66 -24.77 -3.62
CA ASP A 519 -5.55 -24.26 -2.57
C ASP A 519 -4.81 -23.91 -1.27
N ARG A 520 -4.13 -24.89 -0.65
CA ARG A 520 -3.51 -24.71 0.68
C ARG A 520 -2.25 -23.86 0.60
N LYS A 521 -1.41 -24.13 -0.41
CA LYS A 521 -0.14 -23.43 -0.72
C LYS A 521 0.86 -23.25 0.44
N GLY A 522 0.70 -24.00 1.53
CA GLY A 522 1.56 -23.90 2.70
C GLY A 522 1.19 -24.88 3.81
N VAL A 523 2.08 -24.96 4.79
CA VAL A 523 2.05 -25.90 5.91
C VAL A 523 2.27 -25.11 7.21
N SER A 524 1.53 -25.46 8.26
CA SER A 524 1.74 -24.92 9.62
C SER A 524 3.17 -25.22 10.09
N LEU A 525 3.84 -24.20 10.61
CA LEU A 525 5.10 -24.28 11.34
C LEU A 525 4.86 -23.67 12.72
N THR A 526 5.11 -24.42 13.79
CA THR A 526 5.05 -23.90 15.16
C THR A 526 6.44 -24.01 15.77
N VAL A 527 6.90 -22.95 16.41
CA VAL A 527 8.24 -22.83 17.00
C VAL A 527 8.11 -22.30 18.43
N GLY A 528 8.88 -22.85 19.35
CA GLY A 528 8.86 -22.46 20.76
C GLY A 528 9.92 -23.21 21.57
N PRO A 529 9.87 -23.16 22.92
CA PRO A 529 10.90 -23.77 23.76
C PRO A 529 10.95 -25.30 23.68
N LEU A 530 9.91 -25.96 23.15
CA LEU A 530 9.86 -27.42 22.98
C LEU A 530 10.58 -27.91 21.72
N GLY A 531 10.93 -27.00 20.81
CA GLY A 531 11.50 -27.29 19.49
C GLY A 531 10.65 -26.76 18.34
N VAL A 532 10.59 -27.55 17.26
CA VAL A 532 9.93 -27.21 16.00
C VAL A 532 8.86 -28.27 15.70
N GLU A 533 7.69 -27.81 15.28
CA GLU A 533 6.57 -28.63 14.84
C GLU A 533 6.18 -28.29 13.40
N THR A 534 5.87 -29.28 12.58
CA THR A 534 5.41 -29.04 11.20
C THR A 534 4.14 -29.82 10.86
N GLY A 535 3.14 -29.14 10.30
CA GLY A 535 1.83 -29.71 10.02
C GLY A 535 1.18 -30.28 11.29
N THR A 536 0.75 -31.54 11.22
CA THR A 536 0.12 -32.26 12.34
C THR A 536 1.11 -32.88 13.33
N GLN A 537 2.42 -32.78 13.10
CA GLN A 537 3.44 -33.38 13.96
C GLN A 537 3.63 -32.58 15.25
N LEU A 538 3.98 -33.30 16.33
CA LEU A 538 4.47 -32.78 17.61
C LEU A 538 5.97 -32.41 17.53
N PRO A 539 6.58 -31.78 18.55
CA PRO A 539 7.96 -31.30 18.48
C PRO A 539 8.99 -32.39 18.15
N ASP A 540 9.84 -32.16 17.16
CA ASP A 540 10.93 -33.08 16.80
C ASP A 540 12.02 -33.10 17.90
N VAL A 541 12.48 -34.31 18.24
CA VAL A 541 13.45 -34.56 19.31
C VAL A 541 14.78 -33.84 19.04
N SER A 542 15.16 -33.70 17.77
CA SER A 542 16.38 -32.99 17.34
C SER A 542 16.28 -31.46 17.35
N SER A 543 15.06 -30.90 17.36
CA SER A 543 14.85 -29.47 17.09
C SER A 543 15.54 -28.45 18.00
N PRO A 544 15.79 -28.70 19.31
CA PRO A 544 16.47 -27.70 20.14
C PRO A 544 17.84 -27.28 19.58
N SER A 545 18.58 -28.21 18.94
CA SER A 545 19.85 -27.89 18.30
C SER A 545 19.71 -27.29 16.90
N THR A 546 18.57 -27.46 16.22
CA THR A 546 18.34 -26.82 14.90
C THR A 546 17.85 -25.37 15.02
N LEU A 547 17.42 -24.95 16.22
CA LEU A 547 17.08 -23.56 16.55
C LEU A 547 18.28 -22.74 17.09
N GLU A 548 19.45 -23.35 17.29
CA GLU A 548 20.68 -22.66 17.71
C GLU A 548 21.01 -21.49 16.79
N GLY A 549 21.33 -20.33 17.37
CA GLY A 549 21.61 -19.09 16.64
C GLY A 549 20.37 -18.32 16.16
N THR A 550 19.15 -18.84 16.34
CA THR A 550 17.90 -18.07 16.10
C THR A 550 17.43 -17.35 17.37
N THR A 551 16.65 -16.27 17.21
CA THR A 551 16.19 -15.44 18.34
C THR A 551 14.68 -15.31 18.41
N LEU A 552 14.17 -14.87 19.57
CA LEU A 552 12.75 -14.62 19.77
C LEU A 552 12.21 -13.56 18.80
N ALA A 553 12.91 -12.44 18.61
CA ALA A 553 12.43 -11.39 17.69
C ALA A 553 12.40 -11.85 16.23
N GLU A 554 13.29 -12.76 15.83
CA GLU A 554 13.27 -13.37 14.50
C GLU A 554 11.98 -14.15 14.29
N TRP A 555 11.63 -15.06 15.20
CA TRP A 555 10.43 -15.88 15.07
C TRP A 555 9.13 -15.08 15.20
N VAL A 556 9.08 -14.05 16.05
CA VAL A 556 7.93 -13.12 16.12
C VAL A 556 7.81 -12.30 14.82
N ALA A 557 8.92 -11.85 14.23
CA ALA A 557 8.92 -11.12 12.96
C ALA A 557 8.57 -12.01 11.75
N ILE A 558 8.92 -13.30 11.77
CA ILE A 558 8.45 -14.28 10.77
C ILE A 558 6.94 -14.53 10.95
N SER A 559 6.48 -14.70 12.20
CA SER A 559 5.07 -14.89 12.53
C SER A 559 4.19 -13.71 12.11
N GLY A 560 4.74 -12.49 12.07
CA GLY A 560 4.08 -11.26 11.59
C GLY A 560 4.42 -10.83 10.16
N ALA A 561 5.06 -11.67 9.36
CA ALA A 561 5.50 -11.33 8.00
C ALA A 561 4.35 -11.32 6.97
N ALA A 562 3.32 -10.50 7.19
CA ALA A 562 2.03 -10.48 6.49
C ALA A 562 2.09 -10.00 5.03
N VAL A 563 3.23 -9.46 4.58
CA VAL A 563 3.45 -9.02 3.19
C VAL A 563 4.75 -9.60 2.66
N GLY A 564 4.69 -10.36 1.58
CA GLY A 564 5.88 -10.87 0.90
C GLY A 564 5.56 -11.75 -0.30
N SER A 565 6.59 -12.40 -0.82
CA SER A 565 6.49 -13.14 -2.08
C SER A 565 5.80 -14.50 -1.96
N GLY A 566 5.86 -15.11 -0.77
CA GLY A 566 4.98 -16.21 -0.35
C GLY A 566 4.01 -15.76 0.75
N MET A 567 2.72 -16.00 0.55
CA MET A 567 1.63 -15.65 1.47
C MET A 567 0.63 -16.82 1.61
N GLY A 568 1.15 -18.05 1.69
CA GLY A 568 0.34 -19.28 1.79
C GLY A 568 -0.72 -19.38 0.70
N SER A 569 -1.98 -19.63 1.07
CA SER A 569 -3.13 -19.67 0.15
C SER A 569 -3.25 -18.43 -0.75
N PHE A 570 -2.84 -17.26 -0.27
CA PHE A 570 -2.91 -15.99 -0.99
C PHE A 570 -1.74 -15.76 -1.97
N THR A 571 -0.82 -16.71 -2.11
CA THR A 571 0.34 -16.57 -3.01
C THR A 571 -0.09 -16.45 -4.48
N ARG A 572 0.30 -15.34 -5.13
CA ARG A 572 0.10 -15.02 -6.56
C ARG A 572 1.46 -14.69 -7.22
N PRO A 573 1.87 -15.32 -8.35
CA PRO A 573 3.21 -15.13 -8.93
C PRO A 573 3.60 -13.68 -9.27
N GLY A 574 2.70 -12.86 -9.82
CA GLY A 574 3.04 -11.46 -10.13
C GLY A 574 3.16 -10.60 -8.87
N VAL A 575 2.36 -10.85 -7.83
CA VAL A 575 2.53 -10.18 -6.52
C VAL A 575 3.86 -10.58 -5.89
N ALA A 576 4.27 -11.83 -6.06
CA ALA A 576 5.58 -12.31 -5.64
C ALA A 576 6.72 -11.59 -6.37
N ALA A 577 6.63 -11.47 -7.69
CA ALA A 577 7.59 -10.71 -8.48
C ALA A 577 7.67 -9.23 -8.07
N MET A 578 6.54 -8.53 -7.85
CA MET A 578 6.55 -7.12 -7.42
C MET A 578 7.18 -6.94 -6.04
N THR A 579 6.78 -7.74 -5.05
CA THR A 579 7.31 -7.68 -3.67
C THR A 579 8.79 -8.07 -3.62
N PHE A 580 9.20 -9.03 -4.45
CA PHE A 580 10.60 -9.39 -4.63
C PHE A 580 11.40 -8.24 -5.26
N LEU A 581 11.12 -7.88 -6.52
CA LEU A 581 11.91 -6.92 -7.32
C LEU A 581 12.01 -5.53 -6.67
N SER A 582 10.97 -5.08 -5.99
CA SER A 582 10.96 -3.79 -5.28
C SER A 582 11.68 -3.83 -3.92
N GLY A 583 11.97 -5.02 -3.40
CA GLY A 583 12.49 -5.27 -2.05
C GLY A 583 11.44 -5.21 -0.93
N PHE A 584 10.22 -4.72 -1.18
CA PHE A 584 9.15 -4.57 -0.19
C PHE A 584 8.53 -5.93 0.20
N ARG A 585 9.19 -6.64 1.11
CA ARG A 585 8.73 -7.93 1.67
C ARG A 585 9.27 -8.14 3.09
N LEU A 586 8.51 -8.88 3.90
CA LEU A 586 8.84 -9.25 5.29
C LEU A 586 9.14 -10.75 5.46
N GLY A 587 8.79 -11.59 4.49
CA GLY A 587 9.06 -13.03 4.54
C GLY A 587 10.55 -13.35 4.48
N TYR A 588 10.87 -14.59 4.85
CA TYR A 588 12.19 -14.96 5.33
C TYR A 588 12.61 -16.35 4.81
N TRP A 589 13.78 -16.42 4.17
CA TRP A 589 14.40 -17.68 3.80
C TRP A 589 15.13 -18.27 5.00
N GLN A 590 14.63 -19.39 5.49
CA GLN A 590 15.27 -20.16 6.56
C GLN A 590 15.77 -21.51 6.02
N ARG A 591 16.88 -22.02 6.57
CA ARG A 591 17.31 -23.39 6.30
C ARG A 591 16.32 -24.37 6.96
N SER A 592 15.95 -25.43 6.25
CA SER A 592 15.03 -26.44 6.79
C SER A 592 15.51 -26.98 8.14
N LEU A 593 14.60 -26.97 9.11
CA LEU A 593 14.87 -27.26 10.53
C LEU A 593 14.74 -28.75 10.88
N LEU A 594 14.34 -29.58 9.92
CA LEU A 594 14.25 -31.03 10.06
C LEU A 594 15.64 -31.67 9.91
N ALA A 595 15.99 -32.60 10.80
CA ALA A 595 17.31 -33.25 10.80
C ALA A 595 17.69 -33.92 9.47
N ASN A 596 16.70 -34.43 8.72
CA ASN A 596 16.89 -35.15 7.46
C ASN A 596 16.95 -34.25 6.22
N ALA A 597 16.96 -32.91 6.37
CA ALA A 597 16.99 -31.98 5.25
C ALA A 597 18.24 -32.16 4.37
N ALA A 598 18.04 -32.36 3.06
CA ALA A 598 19.12 -32.50 2.10
C ALA A 598 20.04 -31.26 2.11
N ARG A 599 21.36 -31.46 2.09
CA ARG A 599 22.31 -30.35 1.96
C ARG A 599 22.53 -30.02 0.48
N SER A 600 22.38 -28.75 0.10
CA SER A 600 22.72 -28.29 -1.25
C SER A 600 24.20 -28.53 -1.53
N ARG A 601 24.51 -29.27 -2.61
CA ARG A 601 25.88 -29.65 -2.99
C ARG A 601 26.53 -28.72 -4.03
N VAL A 602 25.74 -27.83 -4.64
CA VAL A 602 26.11 -27.10 -5.86
C VAL A 602 26.54 -25.65 -5.59
N GLY A 603 26.41 -25.17 -4.35
CA GLY A 603 26.85 -23.83 -3.95
C GLY A 603 25.94 -22.66 -4.36
N LEU A 604 24.83 -22.93 -5.07
CA LEU A 604 23.95 -21.90 -5.67
C LEU A 604 22.63 -21.66 -4.89
N ALA A 605 22.61 -21.96 -3.58
CA ALA A 605 21.41 -21.89 -2.74
C ALA A 605 20.64 -20.56 -2.85
N LYS A 606 21.34 -19.43 -2.70
CA LYS A 606 20.82 -18.07 -2.80
C LYS A 606 20.08 -17.84 -4.12
N TYR A 607 20.68 -18.19 -5.26
CA TYR A 607 20.10 -17.92 -6.57
C TYR A 607 18.93 -18.85 -6.92
N VAL A 608 18.97 -20.10 -6.46
CA VAL A 608 17.82 -21.01 -6.56
C VAL A 608 16.65 -20.46 -5.74
N SER A 609 16.88 -20.08 -4.48
CA SER A 609 15.88 -19.44 -3.63
C SER A 609 15.37 -18.11 -4.20
N MET A 610 16.25 -17.28 -4.77
CA MET A 610 15.88 -16.01 -5.40
C MET A 610 14.88 -16.20 -6.55
N LEU A 611 15.14 -17.17 -7.43
CA LEU A 611 14.25 -17.50 -8.55
C LEU A 611 12.95 -18.20 -8.08
N GLN A 612 13.02 -19.01 -7.03
CA GLN A 612 11.84 -19.59 -6.38
C GLN A 612 10.94 -18.50 -5.77
N GLU A 613 11.53 -17.50 -5.12
CA GLU A 613 10.83 -16.36 -4.51
C GLU A 613 10.18 -15.47 -5.57
N MET A 614 10.94 -15.02 -6.57
CA MET A 614 10.47 -14.13 -7.64
C MET A 614 9.33 -14.74 -8.49
N PHE A 615 9.31 -16.06 -8.67
CA PHE A 615 8.28 -16.77 -9.44
C PHE A 615 7.25 -17.53 -8.57
N ALA A 616 7.23 -17.32 -7.25
CA ALA A 616 6.34 -17.99 -6.30
C ALA A 616 6.35 -19.53 -6.39
N ARG A 617 7.52 -20.14 -6.58
CA ARG A 617 7.74 -21.61 -6.67
C ARG A 617 8.37 -22.12 -5.38
N PHE A 618 7.54 -22.26 -4.34
CA PHE A 618 7.98 -22.72 -3.03
C PHE A 618 7.78 -24.25 -2.91
N PRO A 619 8.86 -25.04 -2.78
CA PRO A 619 8.77 -26.50 -2.69
C PRO A 619 8.24 -27.03 -1.35
N GLY A 620 8.30 -26.26 -0.27
CA GLY A 620 7.77 -26.65 1.03
C GLY A 620 8.68 -27.57 1.86
N LEU A 621 8.09 -28.56 2.52
CA LEU A 621 8.62 -29.18 3.73
C LEU A 621 9.94 -29.95 3.54
N ASN A 622 10.04 -30.77 2.50
CA ASN A 622 11.20 -31.62 2.22
C ASN A 622 12.36 -30.87 1.54
N ALA A 623 12.19 -29.57 1.28
CA ALA A 623 13.20 -28.73 0.67
C ALA A 623 14.41 -28.46 1.61
N PRO A 624 15.61 -28.17 1.05
CA PRO A 624 16.77 -27.74 1.85
C PRO A 624 16.57 -26.39 2.55
N TYR A 625 15.72 -25.53 1.97
CA TYR A 625 15.44 -24.16 2.40
C TYR A 625 13.94 -23.91 2.29
N TRP A 626 13.38 -23.23 3.28
CA TRP A 626 11.97 -22.86 3.35
C TRP A 626 11.83 -21.35 3.20
N TYR A 627 10.84 -20.91 2.43
CA TYR A 627 10.37 -19.52 2.51
C TYR A 627 9.24 -19.44 3.54
N LEU A 628 9.47 -18.66 4.59
CA LEU A 628 8.57 -18.50 5.71
C LEU A 628 7.85 -17.15 5.66
N SER A 629 6.58 -17.14 6.07
CA SER A 629 5.80 -15.91 6.25
C SER A 629 4.77 -16.06 7.38
N ASP A 630 3.93 -15.04 7.56
CA ASP A 630 2.95 -14.92 8.66
C ASP A 630 2.15 -16.20 8.91
N GLY A 631 1.92 -16.54 10.19
CA GLY A 631 1.13 -17.72 10.57
C GLY A 631 -0.30 -17.70 10.01
N GLY A 632 -0.88 -16.50 9.85
CA GLY A 632 -2.20 -16.27 9.29
C GLY A 632 -2.36 -16.65 7.83
N HIS A 633 -1.25 -16.80 7.09
CA HIS A 633 -1.26 -17.42 5.76
C HIS A 633 -1.58 -18.94 5.80
N PHE A 634 -1.61 -19.55 6.98
CA PHE A 634 -2.15 -20.89 7.21
C PHE A 634 -3.31 -20.89 8.21
N ASP A 635 -3.09 -20.48 9.45
CA ASP A 635 -4.10 -20.36 10.50
C ASP A 635 -3.89 -19.04 11.25
N ASN A 636 -4.81 -18.09 11.09
CA ASN A 636 -4.72 -16.80 11.77
C ASN A 636 -5.11 -16.89 13.24
N THR A 637 -5.86 -17.92 13.65
CA THR A 637 -6.37 -18.06 15.03
C THR A 637 -5.28 -18.49 16.02
N GLY A 638 -4.30 -19.29 15.56
CA GLY A 638 -3.31 -19.94 16.42
C GLY A 638 -3.83 -21.18 17.14
N VAL A 639 -5.11 -21.55 16.99
CA VAL A 639 -5.71 -22.72 17.65
C VAL A 639 -5.19 -24.03 17.06
N TYR A 640 -4.75 -24.06 15.79
CA TYR A 640 -4.27 -25.29 15.14
C TYR A 640 -3.13 -25.99 15.90
N ALA A 641 -2.20 -25.24 16.51
CA ALA A 641 -1.12 -25.80 17.33
C ALA A 641 -1.59 -26.33 18.70
N LEU A 642 -2.73 -25.83 19.22
CA LEU A 642 -3.34 -26.30 20.47
C LEU A 642 -4.16 -27.58 20.25
N LEU A 643 -4.76 -27.76 19.06
CA LEU A 643 -5.50 -28.99 18.71
C LEU A 643 -4.61 -30.25 18.78
N LYS A 644 -3.32 -30.13 18.48
CA LYS A 644 -2.31 -31.20 18.64
C LYS A 644 -2.26 -31.76 20.07
N ARG A 645 -2.51 -30.90 21.06
CA ARG A 645 -2.43 -31.18 22.50
C ARG A 645 -3.74 -31.67 23.09
N ARG A 646 -4.81 -31.73 22.28
CA ARG A 646 -6.15 -32.26 22.64
C ARG A 646 -6.73 -31.64 23.92
N LEU A 647 -6.54 -30.33 24.09
CA LEU A 647 -6.82 -29.61 25.35
C LEU A 647 -8.32 -29.62 25.71
N PRO A 648 -8.69 -29.82 27.01
CA PRO A 648 -10.05 -29.70 27.50
C PRO A 648 -10.69 -28.33 27.24
N LEU A 649 -9.93 -27.24 27.34
CA LEU A 649 -10.40 -25.88 27.04
C LEU A 649 -9.35 -25.09 26.26
N ILE A 650 -9.81 -24.43 25.20
CA ILE A 650 -9.06 -23.43 24.44
C ILE A 650 -9.86 -22.12 24.48
N VAL A 651 -9.19 -21.02 24.85
CA VAL A 651 -9.73 -19.66 24.73
C VAL A 651 -9.04 -18.97 23.55
N LEU A 652 -9.81 -18.37 22.64
CA LEU A 652 -9.32 -17.69 21.44
C LEU A 652 -9.75 -16.22 21.43
N ALA A 653 -8.80 -15.30 21.28
CA ALA A 653 -9.08 -13.95 20.82
C ALA A 653 -9.09 -13.92 19.28
N ASP A 654 -10.28 -13.84 18.66
CA ASP A 654 -10.43 -13.73 17.20
C ASP A 654 -10.34 -12.26 16.77
N CYS A 655 -9.12 -11.73 16.78
CA CYS A 655 -8.81 -10.36 16.39
C CYS A 655 -8.60 -10.18 14.86
N GLY A 656 -8.97 -11.15 14.03
CA GLY A 656 -8.98 -11.00 12.56
C GLY A 656 -9.89 -9.85 12.12
N ALA A 657 -9.47 -9.05 11.12
CA ALA A 657 -10.27 -7.91 10.65
C ALA A 657 -11.45 -8.40 9.82
N ASP A 658 -12.65 -8.25 10.35
CA ASP A 658 -13.86 -8.86 9.83
C ASP A 658 -15.07 -7.88 9.88
N PRO A 659 -15.09 -6.82 9.03
CA PRO A 659 -16.14 -5.78 9.05
C PRO A 659 -17.55 -6.26 8.70
N GLN A 660 -17.74 -7.56 8.49
CA GLN A 660 -19.00 -8.20 8.12
C GLN A 660 -19.29 -9.45 8.98
N TYR A 661 -18.52 -9.66 10.06
CA TYR A 661 -18.65 -10.78 11.00
C TYR A 661 -18.86 -12.15 10.29
N ARG A 662 -18.02 -12.42 9.28
CA ARG A 662 -18.05 -13.67 8.49
C ARG A 662 -17.28 -14.81 9.15
N PHE A 663 -16.46 -14.53 10.16
CA PHE A 663 -15.64 -15.49 10.89
C PHE A 663 -14.72 -16.33 9.98
N GLY A 664 -14.20 -15.77 8.89
CA GLY A 664 -13.46 -16.51 7.86
C GLY A 664 -12.21 -17.23 8.37
N ASP A 665 -11.53 -16.67 9.38
CA ASP A 665 -10.40 -17.33 10.05
C ASP A 665 -10.84 -18.56 10.86
N VAL A 666 -11.98 -18.47 11.55
CA VAL A 666 -12.59 -19.56 12.32
C VAL A 666 -13.21 -20.62 11.39
N GLU A 667 -13.83 -20.23 10.27
CA GLU A 667 -14.28 -21.17 9.22
C GLU A 667 -13.10 -22.00 8.68
N ASN A 668 -11.99 -21.32 8.38
CA ASN A 668 -10.76 -21.94 7.91
C ASN A 668 -10.14 -22.88 8.97
N LEU A 669 -10.14 -22.48 10.24
CA LEU A 669 -9.77 -23.33 11.38
C LEU A 669 -10.65 -24.58 11.46
N VAL A 670 -11.98 -24.44 11.51
CA VAL A 670 -12.94 -25.56 11.62
C VAL A 670 -12.76 -26.56 10.47
N ARG A 671 -12.57 -26.07 9.24
CA ARG A 671 -12.25 -26.89 8.07
C ARG A 671 -10.93 -27.65 8.24
N LYS A 672 -9.88 -27.00 8.72
CA LYS A 672 -8.54 -27.61 8.90
C LYS A 672 -8.49 -28.59 10.08
N ALA A 673 -9.14 -28.27 11.20
CA ALA A 673 -9.28 -29.14 12.37
C ALA A 673 -9.87 -30.50 11.96
N ARG A 674 -10.94 -30.49 11.15
CA ARG A 674 -11.61 -31.69 10.66
C ARG A 674 -10.74 -32.53 9.72
N ILE A 675 -10.03 -31.89 8.78
CA ILE A 675 -9.24 -32.61 7.76
C ILE A 675 -7.90 -33.11 8.32
N ASP A 676 -7.24 -32.32 9.17
CA ASP A 676 -5.85 -32.57 9.56
C ASP A 676 -5.74 -33.30 10.91
N HIS A 677 -6.62 -32.98 11.86
CA HIS A 677 -6.60 -33.56 13.22
C HIS A 677 -7.75 -34.54 13.50
N GLY A 678 -8.68 -34.71 12.55
CA GLY A 678 -9.94 -35.42 12.77
C GLY A 678 -10.82 -34.77 13.84
N ALA A 679 -10.56 -33.50 14.18
CA ALA A 679 -11.23 -32.80 15.26
C ALA A 679 -12.48 -32.05 14.73
N LEU A 680 -13.65 -32.37 15.28
CA LEU A 680 -14.90 -31.71 14.96
C LEU A 680 -15.16 -30.58 15.96
N ILE A 681 -15.31 -29.37 15.46
CA ILE A 681 -15.68 -28.18 16.25
C ILE A 681 -17.13 -27.82 15.89
N GLU A 682 -18.02 -27.76 16.89
CA GLU A 682 -19.45 -27.48 16.73
C GLU A 682 -19.88 -26.36 17.67
N PHE A 683 -20.46 -25.27 17.14
CA PHE A 683 -20.93 -24.15 17.95
C PHE A 683 -22.26 -24.48 18.64
N VAL A 684 -22.38 -24.12 19.92
CA VAL A 684 -23.59 -24.39 20.70
C VAL A 684 -24.64 -23.29 20.50
N ASP A 685 -25.91 -23.65 20.63
CA ASP A 685 -27.04 -22.72 20.55
C ASP A 685 -27.12 -21.84 21.82
N PRO A 686 -27.00 -20.50 21.70
CA PRO A 686 -27.16 -19.58 22.82
C PRO A 686 -28.49 -19.73 23.57
N ALA A 687 -29.57 -20.15 22.91
CA ALA A 687 -30.86 -20.37 23.57
C ALA A 687 -30.80 -21.56 24.56
N SER A 688 -30.19 -22.67 24.17
CA SER A 688 -29.92 -23.79 25.07
C SER A 688 -28.92 -23.43 26.18
N LEU A 689 -27.93 -22.57 25.87
CA LEU A 689 -26.92 -22.12 26.82
C LEU A 689 -27.50 -21.30 27.99
N ALA A 690 -28.65 -20.65 27.80
CA ALA A 690 -29.35 -19.90 28.84
C ALA A 690 -29.71 -20.74 30.08
N ALA A 691 -29.96 -22.05 29.90
CA ALA A 691 -30.26 -22.96 30.99
C ALA A 691 -29.06 -23.28 31.89
N VAL A 692 -27.82 -23.06 31.43
CA VAL A 692 -26.58 -23.48 32.12
C VAL A 692 -25.62 -22.32 32.45
N ALA A 693 -25.58 -21.29 31.62
CA ALA A 693 -24.74 -20.09 31.82
C ALA A 693 -25.52 -18.88 32.39
N GLY A 694 -26.85 -19.01 32.56
CA GLY A 694 -27.70 -17.99 33.18
C GLY A 694 -27.58 -16.62 32.50
N PRO A 695 -27.41 -15.51 33.26
CA PRO A 695 -27.29 -14.17 32.69
C PRO A 695 -26.17 -14.00 31.65
N LEU A 696 -25.09 -14.78 31.74
CA LEU A 696 -23.97 -14.69 30.81
C LEU A 696 -24.33 -15.19 29.40
N ALA A 697 -25.38 -16.01 29.25
CA ALA A 697 -25.81 -16.53 27.94
C ALA A 697 -26.12 -15.42 26.93
N ALA A 698 -26.59 -14.25 27.38
CA ALA A 698 -26.83 -13.08 26.53
C ALA A 698 -25.54 -12.48 25.89
N ARG A 699 -24.35 -12.88 26.37
CA ARG A 699 -23.05 -12.53 25.78
C ARG A 699 -22.59 -13.51 24.71
N PHE A 700 -23.27 -14.64 24.53
CA PHE A 700 -22.93 -15.65 23.54
C PHE A 700 -23.77 -15.53 22.27
N ALA A 701 -23.11 -15.69 21.12
CA ALA A 701 -23.74 -15.89 19.82
C ALA A 701 -22.98 -16.96 19.03
N THR A 702 -23.59 -17.43 17.94
CA THR A 702 -22.90 -18.29 16.95
C THR A 702 -22.24 -17.41 15.88
N PRO A 703 -21.25 -17.93 15.14
CA PRO A 703 -20.73 -17.27 13.94
C PRO A 703 -21.80 -16.96 12.86
N ALA A 704 -22.96 -17.62 12.90
CA ALA A 704 -24.06 -17.37 11.97
C ALA A 704 -25.10 -16.36 12.50
N SER A 705 -25.06 -16.02 13.79
CA SER A 705 -26.01 -15.09 14.44
C SER A 705 -25.37 -13.81 14.99
N MET A 706 -24.04 -13.70 15.02
CA MET A 706 -23.35 -12.45 15.32
C MET A 706 -23.20 -11.61 14.04
N ALA A 707 -24.00 -10.55 13.91
CA ALA A 707 -24.02 -9.65 12.76
C ALA A 707 -23.30 -8.30 13.06
N THR A 708 -23.27 -7.43 12.05
CA THR A 708 -22.72 -6.05 12.14
C THR A 708 -23.42 -5.15 13.14
N ASP A 709 -24.70 -5.42 13.40
CA ASP A 709 -25.60 -4.51 14.12
C ASP A 709 -25.29 -4.51 15.63
N ASP A 710 -25.65 -3.45 16.36
CA ASP A 710 -25.32 -3.33 17.79
C ASP A 710 -25.92 -4.46 18.63
N GLY A 711 -25.11 -5.10 19.48
CA GLY A 711 -25.58 -6.23 20.29
C GLY A 711 -24.64 -6.65 21.41
N GLN A 712 -25.23 -7.18 22.48
CA GLN A 712 -24.53 -7.61 23.71
C GLN A 712 -23.56 -8.80 23.50
N ALA A 713 -23.80 -9.60 22.46
CA ALA A 713 -23.04 -10.82 22.22
C ALA A 713 -21.66 -10.56 21.59
N CYS A 714 -20.62 -11.04 22.25
CA CYS A 714 -19.21 -10.89 21.89
C CYS A 714 -18.40 -12.19 22.09
N LEU A 715 -19.03 -13.20 22.71
CA LEU A 715 -18.47 -14.54 22.90
C LEU A 715 -19.12 -15.54 21.94
N SER A 716 -18.40 -16.61 21.62
CA SER A 716 -18.97 -17.82 21.01
C SER A 716 -18.40 -19.05 21.70
N LEU A 717 -19.24 -20.03 22.02
CA LEU A 717 -18.81 -21.30 22.60
C LEU A 717 -19.01 -22.43 21.58
N ALA A 718 -18.04 -23.33 21.51
CA ALA A 718 -18.12 -24.54 20.71
C ALA A 718 -17.58 -25.75 21.50
N ARG A 719 -18.13 -26.93 21.25
CA ARG A 719 -17.54 -28.19 21.70
C ARG A 719 -16.54 -28.70 20.67
N ILE A 720 -15.45 -29.30 21.15
CA ILE A 720 -14.43 -29.97 20.34
C ILE A 720 -14.52 -31.47 20.61
N THR A 721 -14.84 -32.25 19.59
CA THR A 721 -14.67 -33.71 19.61
C THR A 721 -13.35 -34.04 18.93
N TYR A 722 -12.36 -34.49 19.68
CA TYR A 722 -11.08 -34.94 19.14
C TYR A 722 -11.16 -36.40 18.65
N ALA A 723 -10.13 -36.84 17.91
CA ALA A 723 -9.90 -38.25 17.66
C ALA A 723 -9.86 -39.05 18.99
N GLU A 724 -10.21 -40.35 18.90
CA GLU A 724 -10.39 -41.26 20.06
C GLU A 724 -11.55 -40.86 21.01
N GLY A 725 -12.36 -39.85 20.67
CA GLY A 725 -13.57 -39.47 21.43
C GLY A 725 -13.30 -38.57 22.64
N LEU A 726 -12.07 -38.06 22.78
CA LEU A 726 -11.71 -37.08 23.80
C LEU A 726 -12.49 -35.78 23.59
N ARG A 727 -12.93 -35.17 24.70
CA ARG A 727 -13.79 -33.99 24.73
C ARG A 727 -13.01 -32.73 25.12
N GLY A 728 -13.30 -31.63 24.44
CA GLY A 728 -12.90 -30.29 24.87
C GLY A 728 -13.89 -29.22 24.44
N ALA A 729 -13.53 -27.96 24.63
CA ALA A 729 -14.30 -26.78 24.23
C ALA A 729 -13.41 -25.65 23.68
N LEU A 730 -13.99 -24.81 22.82
CA LEU A 730 -13.40 -23.59 22.28
C LEU A 730 -14.30 -22.41 22.70
N LEU A 731 -13.75 -21.50 23.51
CA LEU A 731 -14.34 -20.22 23.87
C LEU A 731 -13.71 -19.12 23.00
N VAL A 732 -14.46 -18.52 22.09
CA VAL A 732 -14.00 -17.44 21.22
C VAL A 732 -14.46 -16.09 21.79
N VAL A 733 -13.55 -15.13 21.84
CA VAL A 733 -13.79 -13.70 22.11
C VAL A 733 -13.63 -12.95 20.78
N LYS A 734 -14.72 -12.34 20.30
CA LYS A 734 -14.71 -11.52 19.08
C LYS A 734 -14.75 -10.04 19.47
N PRO A 735 -13.80 -9.19 19.02
CA PRO A 735 -13.90 -7.75 19.21
C PRO A 735 -15.20 -7.23 18.58
N ARG A 736 -16.06 -6.60 19.39
CA ARG A 736 -17.34 -6.00 18.98
C ARG A 736 -17.65 -4.83 19.91
N VAL A 737 -18.24 -3.75 19.39
CA VAL A 737 -18.88 -2.73 20.24
C VAL A 737 -20.12 -3.37 20.89
N VAL A 738 -20.24 -3.26 22.21
CA VAL A 738 -21.33 -3.85 23.02
C VAL A 738 -22.08 -2.76 23.80
N SER A 739 -23.23 -3.14 24.38
CA SER A 739 -24.17 -2.25 25.08
C SER A 739 -23.57 -1.32 26.16
N ASP A 740 -22.54 -1.82 26.83
CA ASP A 740 -22.10 -1.45 28.17
C ASP A 740 -20.60 -1.10 28.20
N LEU A 741 -20.18 -0.29 27.23
CA LEU A 741 -18.82 0.21 27.11
C LEU A 741 -18.64 1.59 27.75
N ASP A 742 -17.42 1.85 28.22
CA ASP A 742 -17.01 3.13 28.78
C ASP A 742 -17.10 4.27 27.75
N LEU A 743 -17.22 5.50 28.26
CA LEU A 743 -17.51 6.71 27.48
C LEU A 743 -16.48 7.00 26.37
N ASP A 744 -15.22 6.66 26.60
CA ASP A 744 -14.13 6.80 25.65
C ASP A 744 -14.22 5.79 24.51
N ILE A 745 -14.47 4.50 24.81
CA ILE A 745 -14.67 3.45 23.80
C ILE A 745 -15.92 3.74 22.96
N ALA A 746 -17.04 4.09 23.61
CA ALA A 746 -18.29 4.44 22.94
C ALA A 746 -18.14 5.72 22.10
N GLY A 747 -17.49 6.74 22.66
CA GLY A 747 -17.17 8.00 21.98
C GLY A 747 -16.17 7.85 20.84
N TYR A 748 -15.30 6.84 20.86
CA TYR A 748 -14.44 6.46 19.73
C TYR A 748 -15.24 5.74 18.63
N GLY A 749 -15.99 4.69 18.98
CA GLY A 749 -16.81 3.93 18.03
C GLY A 749 -17.81 4.81 17.27
N GLY A 750 -18.47 5.76 17.96
CA GLY A 750 -19.38 6.72 17.34
C GLY A 750 -18.75 7.69 16.33
N ARG A 751 -17.41 7.84 16.32
CA ARG A 751 -16.65 8.62 15.33
C ARG A 751 -15.99 7.76 14.26
N HIS A 752 -15.77 6.47 14.54
CA HIS A 752 -15.02 5.54 13.70
C HIS A 752 -15.88 4.30 13.38
N PRO A 753 -16.78 4.35 12.38
CA PRO A 753 -17.75 3.27 12.12
C PRO A 753 -17.12 1.93 11.68
N ASP A 754 -15.83 1.93 11.31
CA ASP A 754 -15.07 0.70 11.06
C ASP A 754 -14.60 0.01 12.37
N PHE A 755 -14.67 0.65 13.53
CA PHE A 755 -14.23 0.10 14.82
C PHE A 755 -15.22 -0.98 15.31
N PRO A 756 -14.77 -2.15 15.82
CA PRO A 756 -13.38 -2.55 16.08
C PRO A 756 -12.78 -3.45 14.99
N GLN A 757 -13.25 -3.31 13.74
CA GLN A 757 -12.88 -4.14 12.60
C GLN A 757 -11.97 -3.40 11.58
N GLN A 758 -11.36 -2.28 11.98
CA GLN A 758 -10.49 -1.46 11.13
C GLN A 758 -9.36 -2.29 10.49
N SER A 759 -9.00 -1.95 9.25
CA SER A 759 -8.08 -2.73 8.41
C SER A 759 -6.74 -3.05 9.09
N THR A 760 -6.28 -4.30 8.93
CA THR A 760 -4.91 -4.74 9.29
C THR A 760 -3.80 -3.96 8.58
N LEU A 761 -4.10 -3.18 7.54
CA LEU A 761 -3.11 -2.34 6.87
C LEU A 761 -2.69 -1.12 7.72
N ASN A 762 -3.47 -0.68 8.71
CA ASN A 762 -2.99 0.33 9.66
C ASN A 762 -2.04 -0.33 10.68
N GLN A 763 -0.74 0.00 10.59
CA GLN A 763 0.28 -0.36 11.59
C GLN A 763 0.83 0.88 12.33
N PHE A 764 0.16 2.03 12.22
CA PHE A 764 0.60 3.34 12.71
C PHE A 764 -0.42 3.98 13.66
N PHE A 765 -0.96 3.17 14.59
CA PHE A 765 -2.02 3.58 15.51
C PHE A 765 -1.76 4.94 16.18
N SER A 766 -2.81 5.75 16.30
CA SER A 766 -2.83 6.87 17.25
C SER A 766 -2.84 6.35 18.70
N GLU A 767 -2.53 7.24 19.65
CA GLU A 767 -2.70 6.96 21.08
C GLU A 767 -4.17 6.63 21.39
N GLU A 768 -5.10 7.34 20.76
CA GLU A 768 -6.54 7.09 20.85
C GLU A 768 -6.98 5.74 20.26
N GLU A 769 -6.48 5.34 19.08
CA GLU A 769 -6.69 3.99 18.54
C GLU A 769 -6.14 2.94 19.52
N TRP A 770 -4.97 3.20 20.12
CA TRP A 770 -4.35 2.27 21.05
C TRP A 770 -5.15 2.13 22.35
N GLU A 771 -5.58 3.22 22.98
CA GLU A 771 -6.46 3.13 24.17
C GLU A 771 -7.78 2.43 23.83
N ALA A 772 -8.46 2.81 22.75
CA ALA A 772 -9.76 2.23 22.40
C ALA A 772 -9.72 0.71 22.21
N TYR A 773 -8.69 0.16 21.55
CA TYR A 773 -8.52 -1.28 21.43
C TYR A 773 -8.08 -1.96 22.75
N CYS A 774 -7.26 -1.29 23.58
CA CYS A 774 -6.82 -1.86 24.85
C CYS A 774 -7.96 -1.90 25.87
N ALA A 775 -8.75 -0.83 25.96
CA ALA A 775 -9.92 -0.73 26.81
C ALA A 775 -11.04 -1.67 26.35
N LEU A 776 -11.27 -1.83 25.04
CA LEU A 776 -12.21 -2.83 24.52
C LEU A 776 -11.77 -4.27 24.87
N GLY A 777 -10.48 -4.59 24.71
CA GLY A 777 -9.94 -5.89 25.13
C GLY A 777 -10.08 -6.12 26.63
N LEU A 778 -9.91 -5.06 27.44
CA LEU A 778 -10.07 -5.08 28.89
C LEU A 778 -11.53 -5.35 29.30
N SER A 779 -12.48 -4.67 28.65
CA SER A 779 -13.92 -4.82 28.88
C SER A 779 -14.41 -6.23 28.51
N LEU A 780 -14.19 -6.67 27.26
CA LEU A 780 -14.67 -7.97 26.78
C LEU A 780 -13.96 -9.14 27.48
N GLY A 781 -12.67 -9.00 27.78
CA GLY A 781 -11.94 -9.96 28.61
C GLY A 781 -12.43 -10.02 30.05
N GLY A 782 -13.04 -8.95 30.56
CA GLY A 782 -13.65 -8.88 31.89
C GLY A 782 -14.83 -9.83 32.08
N LEU A 783 -15.37 -10.41 31.01
CA LEU A 783 -16.40 -11.46 31.04
C LEU A 783 -15.83 -12.86 31.34
N ILE A 784 -14.51 -13.05 31.38
CA ILE A 784 -13.87 -14.35 31.64
C ILE A 784 -13.29 -14.37 33.05
N ASP A 785 -13.91 -15.13 33.94
CA ASP A 785 -13.44 -15.39 35.30
C ASP A 785 -13.25 -16.90 35.56
N ALA A 786 -12.94 -17.27 36.81
CA ALA A 786 -12.71 -18.66 37.18
C ALA A 786 -13.94 -19.55 36.93
N SER A 787 -15.15 -19.05 37.22
CA SER A 787 -16.39 -19.80 37.03
C SER A 787 -16.63 -20.10 35.55
N VAL A 788 -16.33 -19.15 34.67
CA VAL A 788 -16.41 -19.33 33.21
C VAL A 788 -15.39 -20.36 32.73
N LEU A 789 -14.15 -20.31 33.21
CA LEU A 789 -13.10 -21.26 32.81
C LEU A 789 -13.38 -22.70 33.30
N ASP A 790 -13.93 -22.86 34.51
CA ASP A 790 -14.29 -24.17 35.05
C ASP A 790 -15.56 -24.74 34.40
N ALA A 791 -16.54 -23.88 34.06
CA ALA A 791 -17.83 -24.32 33.53
C ALA A 791 -17.88 -24.40 31.98
N ALA A 792 -17.07 -23.65 31.22
CA ALA A 792 -17.20 -23.58 29.76
C ALA A 792 -17.17 -24.96 29.06
N THR A 793 -16.36 -25.90 29.56
CA THR A 793 -16.29 -27.25 28.99
C THR A 793 -17.51 -28.09 29.35
N SER A 794 -18.13 -27.91 30.52
CA SER A 794 -19.37 -28.61 30.87
C SER A 794 -20.57 -28.01 30.10
N TRP A 795 -20.66 -26.68 30.03
CA TRP A 795 -21.65 -25.95 29.24
C TRP A 795 -21.64 -26.36 27.77
N ALA A 796 -20.47 -26.44 27.12
CA ALA A 796 -20.35 -26.82 25.72
C ALA A 796 -20.87 -28.25 25.41
N TRP A 797 -20.94 -29.13 26.42
CA TRP A 797 -21.41 -30.51 26.30
C TRP A 797 -22.78 -30.78 26.94
N GLN A 798 -23.39 -29.76 27.58
CA GLN A 798 -24.76 -29.77 28.07
C GLN A 798 -25.71 -28.99 27.14
N ALA A 799 -25.20 -27.95 26.47
CA ALA A 799 -25.92 -27.18 25.47
C ALA A 799 -26.07 -27.96 24.15
N ASP A 800 -27.16 -27.68 23.43
CA ASP A 800 -27.41 -28.20 22.10
C ASP A 800 -26.49 -27.53 21.07
N VAL A 801 -26.21 -28.22 19.96
CA VAL A 801 -25.48 -27.60 18.83
C VAL A 801 -26.44 -26.81 17.96
N ALA A 802 -26.04 -25.58 17.62
CA ALA A 802 -26.83 -24.71 16.78
C ALA A 802 -27.07 -25.37 15.41
N PRO A 803 -28.33 -25.47 14.94
CA PRO A 803 -28.60 -26.03 13.62
C PRO A 803 -27.97 -25.13 12.56
N MET A 804 -27.05 -25.67 11.76
CA MET A 804 -26.51 -24.92 10.63
C MET A 804 -27.70 -24.55 9.71
N PRO A 805 -27.95 -23.26 9.45
CA PRO A 805 -29.07 -22.85 8.60
C PRO A 805 -28.86 -23.43 7.20
N ALA A 806 -29.83 -24.23 6.74
CA ALA A 806 -29.89 -24.60 5.34
C ALA A 806 -29.91 -23.31 4.49
N PRO A 807 -29.22 -23.26 3.34
CA PRO A 807 -29.20 -22.07 2.51
C PRO A 807 -30.60 -21.85 1.92
N THR A 808 -31.40 -21.01 2.59
CA THR A 808 -32.76 -20.68 2.19
C THR A 808 -32.75 -20.19 0.75
N PRO A 809 -33.51 -20.81 -0.17
CA PRO A 809 -33.67 -20.27 -1.51
C PRO A 809 -34.24 -18.85 -1.39
N GLY A 810 -33.42 -17.85 -1.73
CA GLY A 810 -33.86 -16.46 -1.71
C GLY A 810 -35.07 -16.25 -2.62
N PRO A 811 -35.93 -15.25 -2.35
CA PRO A 811 -37.07 -14.95 -3.21
C PRO A 811 -36.68 -14.89 -4.69
N GLN A 812 -37.54 -15.39 -5.57
CA GLN A 812 -37.31 -15.30 -7.01
C GLN A 812 -37.05 -13.83 -7.40
N ALA A 813 -36.07 -13.60 -8.28
CA ALA A 813 -35.49 -12.29 -8.51
C ALA A 813 -36.40 -11.33 -9.30
N GLY A 814 -37.43 -10.80 -8.63
CA GLY A 814 -38.16 -9.60 -9.02
C GLY A 814 -37.60 -8.37 -8.30
N ASP A 815 -37.22 -7.36 -9.06
CA ASP A 815 -37.05 -5.94 -8.68
C ASP A 815 -36.21 -5.56 -7.45
N ALA A 816 -35.39 -6.47 -6.92
CA ALA A 816 -34.22 -6.08 -6.15
C ALA A 816 -33.16 -5.46 -7.08
N PRO A 817 -32.61 -4.26 -6.78
CA PRO A 817 -31.52 -3.68 -7.56
C PRO A 817 -30.33 -4.63 -7.55
N LYS A 818 -29.78 -4.94 -8.73
CA LYS A 818 -28.83 -6.05 -8.96
C LYS A 818 -27.59 -5.97 -8.06
N ALA A 819 -27.67 -6.61 -6.89
CA ALA A 819 -26.53 -6.77 -5.99
C ALA A 819 -25.41 -7.52 -6.73
N PRO A 820 -24.20 -6.95 -6.86
CA PRO A 820 -23.11 -7.64 -7.53
C PRO A 820 -22.75 -8.91 -6.76
N ARG A 821 -22.45 -9.99 -7.48
CA ARG A 821 -22.01 -11.28 -6.90
C ARG A 821 -20.64 -11.13 -6.22
N ARG A 822 -20.64 -10.65 -4.96
CA ARG A 822 -19.45 -10.33 -4.15
C ARG A 822 -18.77 -11.58 -3.56
N LEU A 823 -18.28 -12.45 -4.44
CA LEU A 823 -17.11 -13.27 -4.12
C LEU A 823 -15.84 -12.40 -4.26
N ALA A 824 -14.77 -12.73 -3.54
CA ALA A 824 -13.48 -12.01 -3.53
C ALA A 824 -13.48 -10.53 -3.04
N ALA A 825 -14.46 -10.12 -2.22
CA ALA A 825 -14.53 -8.75 -1.69
C ALA A 825 -13.76 -8.50 -0.36
N THR A 826 -13.45 -9.54 0.42
CA THR A 826 -12.93 -9.39 1.80
C THR A 826 -11.39 -9.30 1.90
N ILE A 827 -10.65 -9.76 0.89
CA ILE A 827 -9.16 -9.81 0.90
C ILE A 827 -8.55 -9.11 -0.33
N GLY A 828 -9.34 -8.80 -1.36
CA GLY A 828 -8.86 -8.16 -2.59
C GLY A 828 -8.29 -6.74 -2.41
N THR A 829 -8.58 -6.06 -1.30
CA THR A 829 -8.03 -4.73 -0.95
C THR A 829 -6.69 -4.78 -0.21
N SER A 830 -6.23 -5.96 0.20
CA SER A 830 -5.00 -6.15 0.98
C SER A 830 -3.70 -6.01 0.17
N LEU A 831 -3.79 -5.79 -1.16
CA LEU A 831 -2.66 -5.96 -2.07
C LEU A 831 -1.88 -4.68 -2.39
N GLY A 832 -0.60 -4.69 -2.03
CA GLY A 832 0.51 -4.06 -2.78
C GLY A 832 0.64 -2.53 -2.67
N ALA A 833 -0.46 -1.78 -2.71
CA ALA A 833 -0.41 -0.32 -2.61
C ALA A 833 -0.02 0.12 -1.18
N GLY A 834 -0.64 -0.47 -0.15
CA GLY A 834 -0.62 -0.01 1.24
C GLY A 834 0.69 0.60 1.75
N ALA A 835 1.78 -0.17 1.86
CA ALA A 835 3.02 0.34 2.49
C ALA A 835 3.71 1.46 1.68
N VAL A 836 3.76 1.33 0.34
CA VAL A 836 4.32 2.36 -0.55
C VAL A 836 3.42 3.59 -0.53
N LEU A 837 2.12 3.38 -0.69
CA LEU A 837 1.11 4.43 -0.71
C LEU A 837 0.98 5.12 0.64
N THR A 838 1.21 4.48 1.80
CA THR A 838 1.22 5.15 3.10
C THR A 838 2.52 5.94 3.33
N SER A 839 3.66 5.46 2.84
CA SER A 839 4.91 6.25 2.88
C SER A 839 4.83 7.46 1.94
N VAL A 840 4.27 7.27 0.75
CA VAL A 840 3.98 8.32 -0.23
C VAL A 840 2.82 9.20 0.21
N LEU A 841 1.81 8.71 0.93
CA LEU A 841 0.71 9.51 1.49
C LEU A 841 1.16 10.30 2.71
N ALA A 842 2.04 9.79 3.56
CA ALA A 842 2.65 10.59 4.63
C ALA A 842 3.53 11.71 4.03
N GLY A 843 4.31 11.38 2.99
CA GLY A 843 5.05 12.37 2.20
C GLY A 843 4.14 13.37 1.46
N TRP A 844 3.01 12.92 0.91
CA TRP A 844 2.03 13.73 0.20
C TRP A 844 1.15 14.54 1.14
N GLN A 845 0.85 14.05 2.34
CA GLN A 845 0.15 14.78 3.39
C GLN A 845 1.05 15.89 3.90
N ALA A 846 2.30 15.57 4.27
CA ALA A 846 3.31 16.56 4.62
C ALA A 846 3.56 17.57 3.48
N TRP A 847 3.58 17.13 2.21
CA TRP A 847 3.66 18.03 1.06
C TRP A 847 2.39 18.86 0.87
N SER A 848 1.20 18.31 1.12
CA SER A 848 -0.08 19.03 1.02
C SER A 848 -0.30 20.00 2.17
N ASP A 849 0.24 19.71 3.35
CA ASP A 849 0.21 20.59 4.51
C ASP A 849 1.29 21.68 4.37
N TYR A 850 2.43 21.36 3.76
CA TYR A 850 3.40 22.34 3.27
C TYR A 850 2.81 23.24 2.17
N GLN A 851 2.06 22.68 1.20
CA GLN A 851 1.35 23.48 0.20
C GLN A 851 0.25 24.35 0.83
N LYS A 852 -0.56 23.83 1.77
CA LYS A 852 -1.51 24.65 2.55
C LYS A 852 -0.81 25.77 3.33
N HIS A 853 0.41 25.53 3.83
CA HIS A 853 1.20 26.54 4.52
C HIS A 853 1.72 27.61 3.55
N LEU A 854 2.15 27.24 2.34
CA LEU A 854 2.50 28.18 1.26
C LEU A 854 1.27 28.96 0.77
N ASP A 855 0.14 28.29 0.52
CA ASP A 855 -1.14 28.92 0.13
C ASP A 855 -1.62 29.91 1.21
N ALA A 856 -1.40 29.60 2.50
CA ALA A 856 -1.70 30.48 3.61
C ALA A 856 -0.75 31.68 3.69
N GLN A 857 0.56 31.49 3.43
CA GLN A 857 1.55 32.57 3.33
C GLN A 857 1.23 33.51 2.15
N ASP A 858 0.86 32.97 0.99
CA ASP A 858 0.42 33.77 -0.16
C ASP A 858 -0.88 34.52 0.14
N ALA A 859 -1.81 33.93 0.90
CA ALA A 859 -3.05 34.58 1.35
C ALA A 859 -2.86 35.57 2.53
N GLU A 860 -1.74 35.53 3.25
CA GLU A 860 -1.29 36.58 4.18
C GLU A 860 -0.70 37.74 3.37
N PHE A 861 0.27 37.46 2.48
CA PHE A 861 0.89 38.45 1.60
C PHE A 861 -0.13 39.23 0.76
N VAL A 862 -1.04 38.55 0.06
CA VAL A 862 -2.02 39.19 -0.84
C VAL A 862 -2.99 40.07 -0.05
N ARG A 863 -3.33 39.71 1.18
CA ARG A 863 -4.18 40.50 2.07
C ARG A 863 -3.50 41.79 2.48
N ASP A 864 -2.25 41.69 2.94
CA ASP A 864 -1.48 42.85 3.42
C ASP A 864 -1.08 43.77 2.25
N ALA A 865 -0.75 43.22 1.09
CA ALA A 865 -0.55 43.98 -0.15
C ALA A 865 -1.81 44.72 -0.60
N ASN A 866 -2.98 44.05 -0.60
CA ASN A 866 -4.25 44.70 -0.92
C ASN A 866 -4.62 45.78 0.09
N ALA A 867 -4.35 45.58 1.39
CA ALA A 867 -4.58 46.61 2.41
C ALA A 867 -3.74 47.88 2.16
N VAL A 868 -2.50 47.73 1.68
CA VAL A 868 -1.67 48.85 1.21
C VAL A 868 -2.26 49.52 -0.04
N PHE A 869 -2.62 48.76 -1.08
CA PHE A 869 -3.24 49.32 -2.30
C PHE A 869 -4.57 50.04 -2.05
N ASP A 870 -5.42 49.49 -1.18
CA ASP A 870 -6.69 50.11 -0.76
C ASP A 870 -6.43 51.41 -0.01
N GLU A 871 -5.38 51.50 0.82
CA GLU A 871 -5.02 52.72 1.54
C GLU A 871 -4.39 53.77 0.62
N ILE A 872 -3.54 53.38 -0.35
CA ILE A 872 -3.05 54.24 -1.44
C ILE A 872 -4.24 54.85 -2.21
N SER A 873 -5.19 53.99 -2.59
CA SER A 873 -6.39 54.39 -3.35
C SER A 873 -7.31 55.33 -2.58
N ARG A 874 -7.37 55.21 -1.25
CA ARG A 874 -8.16 56.10 -0.36
C ARG A 874 -7.42 57.37 0.05
N ALA A 875 -6.09 57.35 0.14
CA ALA A 875 -5.28 58.52 0.45
C ALA A 875 -5.18 59.49 -0.74
N GLY A 876 -5.33 58.99 -1.97
CA GLY A 876 -5.65 59.75 -3.19
C GLY A 876 -4.52 60.61 -3.78
N SER A 877 -3.76 61.33 -2.94
CA SER A 877 -2.66 62.19 -3.39
C SER A 877 -1.53 62.40 -2.39
N THR A 878 -1.66 62.02 -1.11
CA THR A 878 -0.64 62.25 -0.08
C THR A 878 -0.30 60.99 0.73
N PHE A 879 0.89 60.96 1.32
CA PHE A 879 1.31 59.91 2.24
C PHE A 879 0.74 60.16 3.64
N THR A 880 0.34 59.10 4.35
CA THR A 880 -0.32 59.21 5.67
C THR A 880 0.25 58.20 6.67
N LYS A 881 0.15 58.52 7.97
CA LYS A 881 0.57 57.64 9.08
C LYS A 881 -0.14 56.27 9.08
N LYS A 882 -1.31 56.17 8.44
CA LYS A 882 -2.07 54.92 8.30
C LYS A 882 -1.59 54.07 7.12
N LEU A 883 -1.14 54.69 6.04
CA LEU A 883 -0.46 54.02 4.93
C LEU A 883 0.93 53.50 5.38
N ASP A 884 1.70 54.32 6.10
CA ASP A 884 2.98 53.94 6.70
C ASP A 884 2.88 52.66 7.55
N PHE A 885 1.88 52.61 8.45
CA PHE A 885 1.60 51.43 9.28
C PHE A 885 1.30 50.16 8.46
N GLN A 886 0.50 50.25 7.37
CA GLN A 886 0.20 49.07 6.53
C GLN A 886 1.45 48.59 5.78
N ILE A 887 2.30 49.50 5.33
CA ILE A 887 3.59 49.17 4.69
C ILE A 887 4.54 48.51 5.71
N GLU A 888 4.54 48.96 6.96
CA GLU A 888 5.31 48.31 8.04
C GLU A 888 4.83 46.88 8.36
N VAL A 889 3.51 46.62 8.35
CA VAL A 889 2.97 45.25 8.50
C VAL A 889 3.43 44.34 7.36
N LEU A 890 3.31 44.78 6.11
CA LEU A 890 3.75 44.03 4.93
C LEU A 890 5.29 43.87 4.89
N ARG A 891 6.06 44.84 5.42
CA ARG A 891 7.52 44.67 5.66
C ARG A 891 7.79 43.60 6.70
N GLY A 892 6.98 43.54 7.75
CA GLY A 892 7.01 42.51 8.76
C GLY A 892 6.86 41.10 8.16
N PHE A 893 5.96 40.92 7.19
CA PHE A 893 5.85 39.68 6.42
C PHE A 893 7.11 39.43 5.56
N ALA A 894 7.52 40.42 4.76
CA ALA A 894 8.65 40.32 3.82
C ALA A 894 9.99 39.99 4.50
N ASN A 895 10.17 40.38 5.76
CA ASN A 895 11.37 40.08 6.55
C ASN A 895 11.36 38.65 7.17
N ARG A 896 10.23 37.93 7.13
CA ARG A 896 10.09 36.58 7.73
C ARG A 896 10.11 35.44 6.71
N HIS A 897 9.85 35.72 5.44
CA HIS A 897 9.59 34.69 4.41
C HIS A 897 10.36 34.96 3.11
N ASP A 898 10.82 33.90 2.42
CA ASP A 898 11.45 33.99 1.10
C ASP A 898 10.39 34.35 0.03
N LEU A 899 10.44 35.56 -0.50
CA LEU A 899 9.45 36.08 -1.45
C LEU A 899 9.61 35.50 -2.87
N SER A 900 8.50 35.05 -3.46
CA SER A 900 8.44 34.64 -4.87
C SER A 900 8.68 35.80 -5.85
N SER A 901 9.02 35.48 -7.10
CA SER A 901 9.23 36.49 -8.16
C SER A 901 7.99 37.35 -8.45
N GLY A 902 6.79 36.81 -8.24
CA GLY A 902 5.52 37.56 -8.33
C GLY A 902 5.37 38.54 -7.17
N GLN A 903 5.55 38.07 -5.93
CA GLN A 903 5.49 38.92 -4.72
C GLN A 903 6.52 40.06 -4.78
N GLN A 904 7.75 39.76 -5.22
CA GLN A 904 8.79 40.78 -5.45
C GLN A 904 8.40 41.81 -6.51
N ALA A 905 7.58 41.46 -7.52
CA ALA A 905 7.05 42.43 -8.48
C ALA A 905 5.97 43.31 -7.84
N THR A 906 5.06 42.74 -7.04
CA THR A 906 4.04 43.49 -6.29
C THR A 906 4.66 44.48 -5.30
N LEU A 907 5.73 44.11 -4.57
CA LEU A 907 6.40 45.05 -3.66
C LEU A 907 7.10 46.20 -4.41
N ARG A 908 7.59 45.99 -5.64
CA ARG A 908 8.15 47.05 -6.48
C ARG A 908 7.08 48.01 -7.00
N ASP A 909 5.93 47.50 -7.43
CA ASP A 909 4.77 48.31 -7.82
C ASP A 909 4.25 49.18 -6.65
N ILE A 910 4.12 48.59 -5.45
CA ILE A 910 3.83 49.35 -4.22
C ILE A 910 4.88 50.44 -3.96
N ALA A 911 6.18 50.13 -4.11
CA ALA A 911 7.25 51.11 -3.89
C ALA A 911 7.20 52.29 -4.88
N GLU A 912 6.91 52.02 -6.16
CA GLU A 912 6.76 53.03 -7.21
C GLU A 912 5.54 53.93 -6.95
N GLN A 913 4.40 53.34 -6.62
CA GLN A 913 3.18 54.08 -6.28
C GLN A 913 3.34 54.93 -5.02
N VAL A 914 3.99 54.42 -3.96
CA VAL A 914 4.31 55.20 -2.75
C VAL A 914 5.28 56.34 -3.07
N SER A 915 6.31 56.11 -3.88
CA SER A 915 7.24 57.16 -4.33
C SER A 915 6.52 58.30 -5.05
N ALA A 916 5.45 58.01 -5.79
CA ALA A 916 4.62 59.00 -6.48
C ALA A 916 3.68 59.81 -5.56
N LEU A 917 3.57 59.46 -4.27
CA LEU A 917 2.86 60.22 -3.22
C LEU A 917 3.81 61.15 -2.44
N CYS A 918 5.09 60.78 -2.28
CA CYS A 918 6.04 61.55 -1.46
C CYS A 918 6.19 63.00 -1.95
N GLY A 919 6.34 63.21 -3.27
CA GLY A 919 6.46 64.55 -3.89
C GLY A 919 5.20 65.42 -3.84
N LYS A 920 4.09 64.91 -3.29
CA LYS A 920 2.80 65.63 -3.14
C LYS A 920 2.42 65.85 -1.66
N THR A 921 3.17 65.26 -0.73
CA THR A 921 2.90 65.32 0.71
C THR A 921 3.46 66.63 1.27
N ALA A 922 2.61 67.46 1.86
CA ALA A 922 2.95 68.82 2.31
C ALA A 922 3.42 68.90 3.79
N ASP A 923 3.36 67.79 4.52
CA ASP A 923 3.92 67.62 5.86
C ASP A 923 5.36 67.14 5.71
N GLU A 924 6.32 67.92 6.21
CA GLU A 924 7.76 67.72 5.98
C GLU A 924 8.30 66.46 6.69
N ASP A 925 7.78 66.12 7.87
CA ASP A 925 8.11 64.88 8.56
C ASP A 925 7.58 63.65 7.78
N LEU A 926 6.33 63.70 7.33
CA LEU A 926 5.73 62.62 6.54
C LEU A 926 6.34 62.50 5.14
N GLN A 927 6.76 63.59 4.52
CA GLN A 927 7.48 63.57 3.25
C GLN A 927 8.85 62.91 3.39
N ASN A 928 9.60 63.21 4.45
CA ASN A 928 10.86 62.56 4.79
C ASN A 928 10.67 61.06 5.12
N GLN A 929 9.61 60.69 5.84
CA GLN A 929 9.26 59.29 6.11
C GLN A 929 8.92 58.53 4.82
N CYS A 930 8.06 59.10 3.97
CA CYS A 930 7.70 58.53 2.67
C CYS A 930 8.93 58.27 1.78
N GLY A 931 9.84 59.25 1.67
CA GLY A 931 11.09 59.11 0.91
C GLY A 931 11.98 57.97 1.44
N ASN A 932 12.10 57.84 2.76
CA ASN A 932 12.82 56.74 3.40
C ASN A 932 12.18 55.37 3.13
N VAL A 933 10.84 55.28 3.13
CA VAL A 933 10.09 54.04 2.84
C VAL A 933 10.30 53.63 1.38
N ALA A 934 10.06 54.53 0.43
CA ALA A 934 10.23 54.27 -1.00
C ALA A 934 11.66 53.87 -1.36
N ALA A 935 12.67 54.58 -0.84
CA ALA A 935 14.09 54.28 -1.08
C ALA A 935 14.52 52.92 -0.49
N ARG A 936 13.96 52.50 0.64
CA ARG A 936 14.24 51.16 1.19
C ARG A 936 13.60 50.07 0.32
N TRP A 937 12.34 50.26 -0.08
CA TRP A 937 11.59 49.24 -0.82
C TRP A 937 12.04 49.06 -2.27
N SER A 938 12.57 50.10 -2.93
CA SER A 938 13.16 49.97 -4.27
C SER A 938 14.37 49.02 -4.34
N SER A 939 14.99 48.70 -3.19
CA SER A 939 16.08 47.71 -3.09
C SER A 939 15.61 46.28 -2.79
N VAL A 940 14.32 46.05 -2.53
CA VAL A 940 13.79 44.72 -2.20
C VAL A 940 13.81 43.83 -3.45
N GLY A 941 14.63 42.77 -3.37
CA GLY A 941 14.97 41.88 -4.49
C GLY A 941 16.40 42.03 -5.01
N ALA A 942 17.13 43.09 -4.63
CA ALA A 942 18.52 43.32 -5.07
C ALA A 942 19.59 42.71 -4.15
N GLY A 943 19.25 42.29 -2.92
CA GLY A 943 20.25 42.02 -1.87
C GLY A 943 19.95 40.89 -0.86
N VAL A 944 18.90 40.07 -1.05
CA VAL A 944 18.64 38.92 -0.16
C VAL A 944 19.07 37.62 -0.86
N SER A 945 20.38 37.36 -0.89
CA SER A 945 20.88 36.02 -1.17
C SER A 945 20.66 35.15 0.06
N SER A 946 19.76 34.17 -0.02
CA SER A 946 19.61 33.20 1.08
C SER A 946 20.95 32.49 1.35
N TYR A 947 21.20 32.13 2.60
CA TYR A 947 22.40 31.38 3.00
C TYR A 947 22.65 30.17 2.09
N TRP A 948 21.57 29.47 1.71
CA TRP A 948 21.59 28.38 0.74
C TRP A 948 22.07 28.76 -0.66
N LYS A 949 21.69 29.92 -1.22
CA LYS A 949 22.18 30.34 -2.54
C LYS A 949 23.69 30.58 -2.54
N ASN A 950 24.23 31.16 -1.47
CA ASN A 950 25.68 31.34 -1.35
C ASN A 950 26.38 29.99 -1.11
N SER A 951 25.85 29.10 -0.27
CA SER A 951 26.40 27.74 -0.09
C SER A 951 26.38 26.91 -1.39
N LEU A 952 25.32 27.02 -2.20
CA LEU A 952 25.23 26.34 -3.50
C LEU A 952 26.14 26.98 -4.54
N ALA A 953 26.33 28.30 -4.55
CA ALA A 953 27.32 28.96 -5.41
C ALA A 953 28.75 28.53 -5.05
N THR A 954 29.07 28.34 -3.76
CA THR A 954 30.34 27.76 -3.30
C THR A 954 30.52 26.30 -3.77
N TYR A 955 29.43 25.54 -3.92
CA TYR A 955 29.46 24.17 -4.44
C TYR A 955 29.54 24.10 -5.98
N ALA A 956 28.87 25.01 -6.69
CA ALA A 956 28.90 25.10 -8.15
C ALA A 956 30.26 25.61 -8.66
N ASN A 957 30.90 26.50 -7.91
CA ASN A 957 32.26 26.98 -8.15
C ASN A 957 33.31 26.17 -7.38
N TRP A 958 32.97 24.98 -6.85
CA TRP A 958 33.95 24.11 -6.22
C TRP A 958 34.90 23.59 -7.31
N PRO A 959 36.22 23.91 -7.25
CA PRO A 959 37.10 23.68 -8.39
C PRO A 959 37.19 22.19 -8.71
N THR A 960 37.02 21.87 -9.99
CA THR A 960 37.40 20.58 -10.55
C THR A 960 38.85 20.31 -10.19
N ARG A 961 39.17 19.06 -9.83
CA ARG A 961 40.56 18.69 -9.50
C ARG A 961 41.43 19.00 -10.72
N PRO A 962 42.52 19.79 -10.59
CA PRO A 962 43.48 19.94 -11.68
C PRO A 962 44.06 18.58 -12.03
N SER A 963 44.48 18.42 -13.28
CA SER A 963 45.04 17.18 -13.77
C SER A 963 46.34 16.83 -13.02
N ALA A 964 46.68 15.54 -12.95
CA ALA A 964 47.91 15.11 -12.26
C ALA A 964 49.20 15.68 -12.89
N ALA A 965 49.13 16.26 -14.09
CA ALA A 965 50.23 16.94 -14.77
C ALA A 965 50.44 18.40 -14.31
N GLU A 966 49.40 19.07 -13.80
CA GLU A 966 49.49 20.47 -13.35
C GLU A 966 50.05 20.57 -11.93
N VAL A 967 49.71 19.60 -11.07
CA VAL A 967 50.19 19.54 -9.67
C VAL A 967 51.71 19.39 -9.58
N THR A 968 52.35 18.72 -10.55
CA THR A 968 53.81 18.57 -10.61
C THR A 968 54.55 19.85 -11.01
N ALA A 969 53.88 20.84 -11.63
CA ALA A 969 54.53 22.08 -12.05
C ALA A 969 54.72 23.10 -10.91
N THR A 970 53.74 23.21 -10.00
CA THR A 970 53.77 24.18 -8.88
C THR A 970 54.52 23.68 -7.65
N ALA A 971 54.68 22.35 -7.48
CA ALA A 971 55.31 21.75 -6.29
C ALA A 971 56.80 22.06 -6.10
N VAL A 972 57.48 22.65 -7.09
CA VAL A 972 58.93 22.94 -7.08
C VAL A 972 59.24 24.33 -6.48
N ALA A 973 58.24 25.22 -6.34
CA ALA A 973 58.48 26.65 -6.17
C ALA A 973 58.67 27.16 -4.73
N MET A 974 58.24 26.43 -3.69
CA MET A 974 58.19 26.96 -2.31
C MET A 974 58.59 25.93 -1.24
N ALA A 975 59.83 26.04 -0.75
CA ALA A 975 60.25 25.46 0.52
C ALA A 975 59.93 26.42 1.69
N PRO A 976 59.63 25.93 2.91
CA PRO A 976 59.24 26.77 4.03
C PRO A 976 60.42 27.28 4.88
N GLU A 977 60.28 28.49 5.42
CA GLU A 977 61.05 28.98 6.58
C GLU A 977 60.16 29.04 7.85
N PRO A 978 60.74 29.09 9.07
CA PRO A 978 60.06 28.65 10.29
C PRO A 978 59.18 29.70 10.98
N ALA A 979 58.24 29.22 11.80
CA ALA A 979 57.25 30.03 12.50
C ALA A 979 57.68 30.47 13.93
N PRO A 980 57.27 31.66 14.40
CA PRO A 980 57.24 32.03 15.82
C PRO A 980 55.98 31.48 16.53
N THR A 981 55.93 31.61 17.86
CA THR A 981 55.11 30.73 18.73
C THR A 981 54.06 31.43 19.61
N MET A 982 53.09 30.62 20.06
CA MET A 982 52.37 30.70 21.36
C MET A 982 51.37 31.84 21.66
N ALA A 983 50.12 31.45 21.91
CA ALA A 983 49.32 31.84 23.08
C ALA A 983 48.17 30.83 23.33
N ALA A 984 47.70 30.68 24.58
CA ALA A 984 46.62 29.76 24.97
C ALA A 984 45.31 30.51 25.30
N PRO A 985 44.12 29.87 25.16
CA PRO A 985 42.83 30.54 25.33
C PRO A 985 42.39 30.70 26.80
N PRO A 986 41.60 31.75 27.13
CA PRO A 986 41.06 32.00 28.48
C PRO A 986 39.79 31.18 28.81
N PRO A 987 39.45 31.03 30.11
CA PRO A 987 38.30 30.24 30.59
C PRO A 987 36.93 30.98 30.52
N PRO A 988 35.80 30.25 30.62
CA PRO A 988 34.45 30.81 30.55
C PRO A 988 33.98 31.56 31.83
N PRO A 989 32.98 32.46 31.72
CA PRO A 989 32.48 33.26 32.83
C PRO A 989 31.50 32.52 33.78
N PRO A 990 31.31 33.00 35.03
CA PRO A 990 30.46 32.38 36.04
C PRO A 990 28.96 32.75 35.92
N PRO A 991 28.04 31.98 36.54
CA PRO A 991 26.62 32.31 36.62
C PRO A 991 26.34 33.46 37.61
N MET A 992 25.33 34.29 37.32
CA MET A 992 24.81 35.32 38.24
C MET A 992 23.40 35.01 38.75
N ALA A 993 23.10 35.54 39.93
CA ALA A 993 21.96 35.14 40.77
C ALA A 993 20.65 35.91 40.50
N MET A 994 19.54 35.34 40.99
CA MET A 994 18.25 36.02 41.11
C MET A 994 18.13 36.75 42.46
N PRO A 995 17.62 38.00 42.49
CA PRO A 995 16.94 38.61 43.64
C PRO A 995 15.40 38.44 43.54
N GLY A 996 14.63 38.69 44.60
CA GLY A 996 13.16 38.72 44.50
C GLY A 996 12.39 39.01 45.80
N VAL A 997 11.04 38.99 45.71
CA VAL A 997 9.99 38.89 46.79
C VAL A 997 9.96 40.09 47.77
N PRO A 998 8.81 40.72 48.19
CA PRO A 998 7.54 40.07 48.60
C PRO A 998 6.19 40.87 48.45
N VAL A 999 5.09 40.39 49.10
CA VAL A 999 3.85 41.13 49.55
C VAL A 999 2.80 41.53 48.46
N THR A 1000 1.44 41.43 48.61
CA THR A 1000 0.49 40.69 49.49
C THR A 1000 -0.93 40.56 48.86
N ALA A 1001 -1.63 39.47 49.19
CA ALA A 1001 -3.09 39.25 49.44
C ALA A 1001 -4.25 40.14 48.87
N ALA A 1002 -5.22 39.44 48.25
CA ALA A 1002 -6.70 39.48 48.40
C ALA A 1002 -7.56 40.74 48.09
N GLY A 1003 -8.71 40.55 47.39
CA GLY A 1003 -9.81 41.52 47.26
C GLY A 1003 -10.93 41.12 46.28
N GLU A 1004 -12.19 41.22 46.70
CA GLU A 1004 -13.48 40.95 45.99
C GLU A 1004 -14.51 42.05 46.39
N PRO A 1005 -15.73 42.21 45.83
CA PRO A 1005 -16.12 42.23 44.40
C PRO A 1005 -16.69 43.61 43.85
N PRO A 1006 -18.02 43.92 43.69
CA PRO A 1006 -18.59 44.51 42.44
C PRO A 1006 -19.45 45.82 42.68
N PRO A 1007 -20.52 46.25 41.93
CA PRO A 1007 -21.06 45.98 40.57
C PRO A 1007 -21.26 47.22 39.58
N PRO A 1008 -22.47 47.73 39.14
CA PRO A 1008 -22.96 47.65 37.73
C PRO A 1008 -23.50 48.97 37.03
N VAL A 1009 -24.13 48.84 35.83
CA VAL A 1009 -25.28 49.62 35.22
C VAL A 1009 -25.13 50.34 33.82
N GLU A 1010 -26.04 49.96 32.88
CA GLU A 1010 -26.87 50.64 31.80
C GLU A 1010 -26.63 52.11 31.27
N VAL A 1011 -27.17 52.69 30.15
CA VAL A 1011 -27.92 52.36 28.87
C VAL A 1011 -28.05 53.64 27.94
N ALA A 1012 -28.42 53.51 26.65
CA ALA A 1012 -29.03 54.54 25.71
C ALA A 1012 -28.17 55.70 25.10
N SER A 1013 -28.54 56.46 24.03
CA SER A 1013 -29.39 56.24 22.81
C SER A 1013 -29.37 57.41 21.74
N ALA A 1014 -29.43 57.07 20.43
CA ALA A 1014 -30.15 57.72 19.28
C ALA A 1014 -29.86 59.15 18.66
N SER A 1015 -29.88 59.21 17.30
CA SER A 1015 -30.65 60.14 16.39
C SER A 1015 -30.02 61.28 15.52
N ALA A 1016 -30.24 61.20 14.17
CA ALA A 1016 -30.56 62.23 13.11
C ALA A 1016 -29.77 63.56 12.87
N ALA A 1017 -29.90 64.36 11.76
CA ALA A 1017 -30.07 64.18 10.28
C ALA A 1017 -30.08 65.55 9.48
N HIS A 1018 -30.06 65.54 8.11
CA HIS A 1018 -30.41 66.62 7.11
C HIS A 1018 -29.45 67.84 6.82
N THR A 1019 -29.44 68.63 5.70
CA THR A 1019 -29.60 68.44 4.20
C THR A 1019 -29.27 69.73 3.32
N ARG A 1020 -28.57 69.58 2.15
CA ARG A 1020 -28.69 70.35 0.84
C ARG A 1020 -28.41 71.90 0.75
N PRO A 1021 -28.44 72.65 -0.41
CA PRO A 1021 -28.45 72.34 -1.90
C PRO A 1021 -27.57 73.23 -2.89
N ARG A 1022 -27.61 72.91 -4.22
CA ARG A 1022 -27.57 73.79 -5.47
C ARG A 1022 -26.26 73.99 -6.33
N THR A 1023 -26.42 74.51 -7.57
CA THR A 1023 -25.65 74.30 -8.85
C THR A 1023 -25.69 75.57 -9.78
N PRO A 1024 -25.31 75.68 -11.13
CA PRO A 1024 -24.91 74.70 -12.20
C PRO A 1024 -23.66 74.95 -13.18
N PRO A 1025 -23.66 75.53 -14.44
CA PRO A 1025 -22.75 75.13 -15.59
C PRO A 1025 -22.04 76.34 -16.31
N PRO A 1026 -21.77 76.49 -17.66
CA PRO A 1026 -21.60 75.61 -18.88
C PRO A 1026 -20.41 75.96 -19.88
N LEU A 1027 -20.15 75.15 -20.96
CA LEU A 1027 -19.74 75.48 -22.39
C LEU A 1027 -18.88 74.41 -23.15
N SER A 1028 -18.65 74.56 -24.48
CA SER A 1028 -18.61 73.45 -25.50
C SER A 1028 -17.81 73.65 -26.84
N ARG A 1029 -17.63 72.60 -27.68
CA ARG A 1029 -17.30 72.65 -29.16
C ARG A 1029 -17.50 71.31 -29.94
N THR A 1030 -18.13 71.32 -31.13
CA THR A 1030 -18.37 70.22 -32.15
C THR A 1030 -18.84 70.82 -33.52
N PRO A 1031 -19.20 70.11 -34.63
CA PRO A 1031 -18.96 68.73 -35.14
C PRO A 1031 -18.01 68.78 -36.39
N PRO A 1032 -18.26 68.46 -37.71
CA PRO A 1032 -19.27 67.70 -38.54
C PRO A 1032 -18.58 66.55 -39.39
N PRO A 1033 -19.03 66.06 -40.60
CA PRO A 1033 -20.36 65.92 -41.26
C PRO A 1033 -20.75 64.44 -41.61
N ALA A 1034 -21.88 64.19 -42.32
CA ALA A 1034 -22.40 62.85 -42.64
C ALA A 1034 -23.22 62.75 -43.98
N PRO A 1035 -23.48 61.53 -44.53
CA PRO A 1035 -24.42 61.25 -45.63
C PRO A 1035 -25.85 60.82 -45.16
N PRO A 1036 -26.87 60.67 -46.06
CA PRO A 1036 -28.30 60.83 -45.71
C PRO A 1036 -29.08 59.55 -45.29
N PRO A 1037 -30.32 59.69 -44.74
CA PRO A 1037 -31.06 58.60 -44.10
C PRO A 1037 -32.14 57.88 -44.97
N PRO A 1038 -32.46 56.60 -44.68
CA PRO A 1038 -33.66 55.88 -45.12
C PRO A 1038 -34.89 56.14 -44.19
N PRO A 1039 -36.12 55.70 -44.53
CA PRO A 1039 -37.36 56.15 -43.88
C PRO A 1039 -37.66 55.52 -42.50
N PRO A 1040 -38.60 56.10 -41.72
CA PRO A 1040 -38.88 55.67 -40.34
C PRO A 1040 -39.83 54.48 -40.21
N ALA A 1041 -39.65 53.77 -39.09
CA ALA A 1041 -40.61 52.92 -38.38
C ALA A 1041 -41.14 51.65 -39.08
N GLU A 1042 -40.64 50.50 -38.62
CA GLU A 1042 -41.51 49.38 -38.26
C GLU A 1042 -41.16 48.93 -36.84
N ALA A 1043 -42.15 48.95 -35.93
CA ALA A 1043 -41.96 48.54 -34.55
C ALA A 1043 -42.34 47.06 -34.40
N ALA A 1044 -41.37 46.21 -34.05
CA ALA A 1044 -41.64 44.79 -33.80
C ALA A 1044 -42.71 44.64 -32.69
N PRO A 1045 -43.80 43.88 -32.90
CA PRO A 1045 -44.96 43.91 -32.04
C PRO A 1045 -44.69 43.29 -30.66
N THR A 1046 -45.20 43.94 -29.61
CA THR A 1046 -45.22 43.41 -28.23
C THR A 1046 -46.17 42.22 -28.12
N ALA A 1047 -45.68 41.04 -28.50
CA ALA A 1047 -46.42 39.79 -28.44
C ALA A 1047 -47.02 39.53 -27.04
N ALA A 1048 -48.31 39.20 -27.02
CA ALA A 1048 -49.09 38.87 -25.82
C ALA A 1048 -48.48 37.67 -25.07
N PRO A 1049 -48.72 37.51 -23.75
CA PRO A 1049 -48.09 36.46 -22.95
C PRO A 1049 -48.31 35.05 -23.52
N ALA A 1050 -49.49 34.76 -24.08
CA ALA A 1050 -49.81 33.46 -24.66
C ALA A 1050 -48.91 33.06 -25.87
N THR A 1051 -48.50 34.01 -26.72
CA THR A 1051 -47.67 33.67 -27.90
C THR A 1051 -46.19 33.44 -27.55
N ARG A 1052 -45.68 34.01 -26.45
CA ARG A 1052 -44.30 33.75 -25.99
C ARG A 1052 -44.16 32.33 -25.45
N THR A 1053 -45.15 31.84 -24.71
CA THR A 1053 -45.22 30.45 -24.21
C THR A 1053 -45.10 29.44 -25.37
N THR A 1054 -45.84 29.67 -26.46
CA THR A 1054 -45.78 28.84 -27.67
C THR A 1054 -44.42 28.93 -28.38
N GLU A 1055 -43.80 30.11 -28.43
CA GLU A 1055 -42.46 30.29 -29.02
C GLU A 1055 -41.40 29.45 -28.28
N VAL A 1056 -41.42 29.43 -26.94
CA VAL A 1056 -40.50 28.61 -26.14
C VAL A 1056 -40.75 27.13 -26.36
N ALA A 1057 -42.00 26.67 -26.26
CA ALA A 1057 -42.34 25.25 -26.44
C ALA A 1057 -41.91 24.71 -27.81
N GLN A 1058 -42.08 25.49 -28.88
CA GLN A 1058 -41.60 25.15 -30.22
C GLN A 1058 -40.07 25.13 -30.31
N LYS A 1059 -39.37 26.14 -29.77
CA LYS A 1059 -37.89 26.26 -29.90
C LYS A 1059 -37.10 25.39 -28.92
N CYS A 1060 -37.75 24.86 -27.88
CA CYS A 1060 -37.15 23.93 -26.91
C CYS A 1060 -37.54 22.45 -27.15
N THR A 1061 -38.24 22.15 -28.24
CA THR A 1061 -38.45 20.78 -28.73
C THR A 1061 -37.43 20.45 -29.81
N ARG A 1062 -36.62 19.40 -29.65
CA ARG A 1062 -35.63 18.99 -30.66
C ARG A 1062 -36.29 18.18 -31.78
N SER A 1063 -35.60 18.07 -32.92
CA SER A 1063 -36.05 17.33 -34.11
C SER A 1063 -36.23 15.82 -33.92
N ASP A 1064 -35.67 15.25 -32.83
CA ASP A 1064 -35.90 13.86 -32.40
C ASP A 1064 -37.04 13.72 -31.37
N GLY A 1065 -37.82 14.79 -31.15
CA GLY A 1065 -38.94 14.82 -30.21
C GLY A 1065 -38.54 14.94 -28.73
N ARG A 1066 -37.27 15.16 -28.41
CA ARG A 1066 -36.79 15.26 -27.03
C ARG A 1066 -36.64 16.71 -26.56
N SER A 1067 -37.00 16.96 -25.31
CA SER A 1067 -36.83 18.23 -24.62
C SER A 1067 -35.38 18.51 -24.24
N PHE A 1068 -34.99 19.78 -24.18
CA PHE A 1068 -33.78 20.21 -23.47
C PHE A 1068 -33.90 20.00 -21.96
N THR A 1069 -32.77 19.79 -21.29
CA THR A 1069 -32.69 19.68 -19.83
C THR A 1069 -32.14 20.98 -19.24
N LEU A 1070 -32.84 21.54 -18.26
CA LEU A 1070 -32.45 22.76 -17.55
C LEU A 1070 -31.98 22.42 -16.13
N TYR A 1071 -30.73 22.74 -15.84
CA TYR A 1071 -30.19 22.82 -14.47
C TYR A 1071 -30.25 24.28 -14.00
N THR A 1072 -30.28 24.50 -12.69
CA THR A 1072 -30.33 25.87 -12.13
C THR A 1072 -29.37 26.01 -10.96
N GLN A 1073 -28.51 27.02 -11.04
CA GLN A 1073 -27.39 27.26 -10.15
C GLN A 1073 -27.66 28.51 -9.29
N ILE A 1074 -27.54 28.37 -7.98
CA ILE A 1074 -27.64 29.44 -6.99
C ILE A 1074 -26.37 29.53 -6.15
N TYR A 1075 -26.04 30.72 -5.67
CA TYR A 1075 -24.85 30.98 -4.86
C TYR A 1075 -25.15 30.98 -3.35
N ASP A 1076 -26.41 31.23 -3.00
CA ASP A 1076 -26.92 31.36 -1.64
C ASP A 1076 -28.20 30.52 -1.51
N GLU A 1077 -28.35 29.80 -0.40
CA GLU A 1077 -29.47 28.89 -0.16
C GLU A 1077 -30.81 29.64 -0.05
N ALA A 1078 -30.78 30.91 0.38
CA ALA A 1078 -31.95 31.79 0.40
C ALA A 1078 -32.60 31.97 -0.99
N GLN A 1079 -31.84 31.78 -2.06
CA GLN A 1079 -32.32 31.89 -3.44
C GLN A 1079 -33.18 30.69 -3.88
N ARG A 1080 -33.11 29.56 -3.17
CA ARG A 1080 -33.77 28.30 -3.56
C ARG A 1080 -35.28 28.44 -3.71
N ALA A 1081 -35.94 29.21 -2.84
CA ALA A 1081 -37.40 29.39 -2.88
C ALA A 1081 -37.83 30.11 -4.18
N ALA A 1082 -37.17 31.21 -4.54
CA ALA A 1082 -37.43 31.95 -5.77
C ALA A 1082 -37.05 31.15 -7.02
N ALA A 1083 -35.96 30.38 -6.97
CA ALA A 1083 -35.56 29.48 -8.05
C ALA A 1083 -36.62 28.40 -8.32
N LEU A 1084 -37.15 27.75 -7.27
CA LEU A 1084 -38.19 26.73 -7.38
C LEU A 1084 -39.53 27.31 -7.87
N ASP A 1085 -39.90 28.51 -7.43
CA ASP A 1085 -41.07 29.24 -7.92
C ASP A 1085 -40.99 29.50 -9.43
N LEU A 1086 -39.90 30.10 -9.92
CA LEU A 1086 -39.65 30.30 -11.35
C LEU A 1086 -39.71 28.98 -12.12
N LEU A 1087 -39.02 27.95 -11.62
CA LEU A 1087 -38.96 26.63 -12.25
C LEU A 1087 -40.32 25.94 -12.35
N SER A 1088 -41.25 26.22 -11.42
CA SER A 1088 -42.64 25.75 -11.50
C SER A 1088 -43.37 26.28 -12.74
N ARG A 1089 -43.07 27.51 -13.17
CA ARG A 1089 -43.60 28.14 -14.39
C ARG A 1089 -42.85 27.73 -15.67
N VAL A 1090 -41.60 27.26 -15.55
CA VAL A 1090 -40.81 26.74 -16.70
C VAL A 1090 -41.21 25.31 -17.09
N ARG A 1091 -41.55 24.44 -16.12
CA ARG A 1091 -41.90 23.04 -16.38
C ARG A 1091 -43.03 22.85 -17.42
N PRO A 1092 -44.12 23.66 -17.45
CA PRO A 1092 -45.14 23.61 -18.50
C PRO A 1092 -44.67 23.96 -19.92
N LEU A 1093 -43.47 24.54 -20.10
CA LEU A 1093 -42.94 24.93 -21.40
C LEU A 1093 -42.32 23.76 -22.20
N GLY A 1094 -42.46 22.52 -21.71
CA GLY A 1094 -41.88 21.34 -22.34
C GLY A 1094 -40.38 21.15 -22.11
N ILE A 1095 -39.82 21.75 -21.05
CA ILE A 1095 -38.40 21.66 -20.68
C ILE A 1095 -38.24 20.73 -19.47
N VAL A 1096 -37.25 19.83 -19.50
CA VAL A 1096 -36.96 18.92 -18.38
C VAL A 1096 -36.17 19.68 -17.32
N VAL A 1097 -36.87 20.18 -16.31
CA VAL A 1097 -36.29 20.89 -15.18
C VAL A 1097 -35.72 19.92 -14.14
N GLN A 1098 -34.42 20.04 -13.86
CA GLN A 1098 -33.71 19.32 -12.80
C GLN A 1098 -33.69 20.13 -11.48
N GLY A 1099 -33.11 19.53 -10.43
CA GLY A 1099 -32.97 20.18 -9.12
C GLY A 1099 -32.08 21.44 -9.16
N VAL A 1100 -32.34 22.35 -8.22
CA VAL A 1100 -31.53 23.57 -8.02
C VAL A 1100 -30.27 23.22 -7.22
N GLU A 1101 -29.09 23.55 -7.74
CA GLU A 1101 -27.81 23.34 -7.06
C GLU A 1101 -27.31 24.63 -6.39
N ASN A 1102 -26.90 24.52 -5.13
CA ASN A 1102 -26.10 25.54 -4.45
C ASN A 1102 -24.61 25.30 -4.72
N VAL A 1103 -24.06 26.02 -5.70
CA VAL A 1103 -22.71 25.77 -6.21
C VAL A 1103 -21.62 26.15 -5.21
N THR A 1104 -21.89 27.12 -4.33
CA THR A 1104 -20.99 27.51 -3.24
C THR A 1104 -20.88 26.39 -2.21
N ALA A 1105 -22.02 25.81 -1.80
CA ALA A 1105 -22.05 24.69 -0.86
C ALA A 1105 -21.46 23.40 -1.47
N THR A 1106 -21.65 23.15 -2.77
CA THR A 1106 -20.96 22.03 -3.45
C THR A 1106 -19.45 22.25 -3.52
N ALA A 1107 -18.98 23.45 -3.86
CA ALA A 1107 -17.56 23.76 -3.88
C ALA A 1107 -16.91 23.59 -2.49
N GLN A 1108 -17.58 24.06 -1.43
CA GLN A 1108 -17.13 23.89 -0.05
C GLN A 1108 -17.05 22.42 0.38
N ARG A 1109 -18.06 21.59 0.07
CA ARG A 1109 -18.03 20.14 0.31
C ARG A 1109 -16.89 19.44 -0.43
N ASN A 1110 -16.61 19.89 -1.66
CA ASN A 1110 -15.61 19.29 -2.54
C ASN A 1110 -14.20 19.88 -2.35
N GLN A 1111 -14.02 20.82 -1.40
CA GLN A 1111 -12.77 21.56 -1.14
C GLN A 1111 -12.20 22.26 -2.39
N SER A 1112 -13.07 22.67 -3.33
CA SER A 1112 -12.70 23.37 -4.55
C SER A 1112 -12.98 24.88 -4.46
N LYS A 1113 -12.30 25.68 -5.31
CA LYS A 1113 -12.59 27.13 -5.39
C LYS A 1113 -14.03 27.33 -5.87
N PRO A 1114 -14.84 28.18 -5.20
CA PRO A 1114 -16.21 28.46 -5.63
C PRO A 1114 -16.23 29.20 -6.98
N PRO A 1115 -17.25 28.99 -7.82
CA PRO A 1115 -17.37 29.68 -9.09
C PRO A 1115 -17.61 31.18 -8.91
N ILE A 1116 -17.16 31.99 -9.87
CA ILE A 1116 -17.30 33.45 -9.84
C ILE A 1116 -18.78 33.84 -9.98
N PRO A 1117 -19.34 34.72 -9.12
CA PRO A 1117 -20.75 35.09 -9.19
C PRO A 1117 -21.11 35.90 -10.43
N TRP A 1118 -22.08 35.40 -11.21
CA TRP A 1118 -22.66 36.14 -12.33
C TRP A 1118 -23.39 37.41 -11.83
N ARG A 1119 -23.18 38.54 -12.51
CA ARG A 1119 -23.82 39.83 -12.17
C ARG A 1119 -25.24 39.99 -12.73
N ARG A 1120 -25.68 39.04 -13.56
CA ARG A 1120 -26.99 38.98 -14.20
C ARG A 1120 -27.41 37.51 -14.37
N PRO A 1121 -28.71 37.21 -14.43
CA PRO A 1121 -29.17 35.87 -14.75
C PRO A 1121 -28.62 35.44 -16.11
N THR A 1122 -27.98 34.28 -16.17
CA THR A 1122 -27.23 33.83 -17.34
C THR A 1122 -27.59 32.39 -17.69
N LEU A 1123 -28.06 32.19 -18.93
CA LEU A 1123 -28.33 30.89 -19.52
C LEU A 1123 -27.10 30.42 -20.32
N LEU A 1124 -26.40 29.39 -19.84
CA LEU A 1124 -25.37 28.72 -20.62
C LEU A 1124 -26.02 27.62 -21.48
N TYR A 1125 -25.67 27.50 -22.76
CA TYR A 1125 -26.22 26.49 -23.67
C TYR A 1125 -25.15 25.65 -24.38
N GLY A 1126 -25.41 24.35 -24.52
CA GLY A 1126 -24.64 23.46 -25.41
C GLY A 1126 -24.90 23.74 -26.90
N PRO A 1127 -24.12 23.14 -27.84
CA PRO A 1127 -24.12 23.52 -29.27
C PRO A 1127 -25.48 23.57 -29.98
N GLU A 1128 -26.45 22.71 -29.60
CA GLU A 1128 -27.79 22.69 -30.19
C GLU A 1128 -28.78 23.65 -29.49
N GLY A 1129 -28.44 24.15 -28.29
CA GLY A 1129 -29.37 24.83 -27.38
C GLY A 1129 -29.66 26.30 -27.68
N LEU A 1130 -28.96 26.93 -28.63
CA LEU A 1130 -29.03 28.38 -28.92
C LEU A 1130 -30.47 28.90 -29.08
N ALA A 1131 -31.28 28.24 -29.90
CA ALA A 1131 -32.64 28.68 -30.22
C ALA A 1131 -33.58 28.58 -29.00
N CYS A 1132 -33.43 27.53 -28.19
CA CYS A 1132 -34.17 27.34 -26.95
C CYS A 1132 -33.74 28.38 -25.90
N ALA A 1133 -32.43 28.56 -25.68
CA ALA A 1133 -31.90 29.49 -24.69
C ALA A 1133 -32.29 30.96 -24.99
N GLN A 1134 -32.30 31.38 -26.26
CA GLN A 1134 -32.75 32.72 -26.65
C GLN A 1134 -34.27 32.92 -26.43
N ALA A 1135 -35.09 31.90 -26.69
CA ALA A 1135 -36.53 31.97 -26.44
C ALA A 1135 -36.81 32.00 -24.93
N LEU A 1136 -36.15 31.15 -24.16
CA LEU A 1136 -36.26 31.06 -22.71
C LEU A 1136 -35.80 32.36 -22.03
N ALA A 1137 -34.71 32.98 -22.49
CA ALA A 1137 -34.25 34.29 -22.00
C ALA A 1137 -35.30 35.39 -22.20
N ARG A 1138 -35.96 35.45 -23.38
CA ARG A 1138 -37.06 36.40 -23.66
C ARG A 1138 -38.31 36.14 -22.81
N TRP A 1139 -38.57 34.88 -22.46
CA TRP A 1139 -39.70 34.51 -21.61
C TRP A 1139 -39.43 34.82 -20.14
N MET A 1140 -38.24 34.49 -19.61
CA MET A 1140 -37.82 34.79 -18.24
C MET A 1140 -37.63 36.29 -17.96
N GLN A 1141 -37.67 37.15 -19.00
CA GLN A 1141 -37.42 38.58 -18.88
C GLN A 1141 -38.45 39.33 -18.00
N SER A 1142 -39.65 38.78 -17.80
CA SER A 1142 -40.64 39.31 -16.85
C SER A 1142 -40.25 39.08 -15.39
N ASP A 1143 -39.62 37.94 -15.11
CA ASP A 1143 -39.41 37.43 -13.74
C ASP A 1143 -38.00 37.75 -13.23
N LEU A 1144 -37.02 37.84 -14.14
CA LEU A 1144 -35.59 38.01 -13.82
C LEU A 1144 -34.95 39.27 -14.43
N GLY A 1145 -35.68 40.06 -15.21
CA GLY A 1145 -35.12 41.20 -15.95
C GLY A 1145 -34.20 40.75 -17.09
N THR A 1146 -33.13 41.48 -17.38
CA THR A 1146 -32.27 41.20 -18.55
C THR A 1146 -31.42 39.93 -18.38
N VAL A 1147 -31.98 38.79 -18.80
CA VAL A 1147 -31.29 37.50 -18.88
C VAL A 1147 -30.33 37.48 -20.08
N GLN A 1148 -29.09 37.02 -19.86
CA GLN A 1148 -28.08 36.84 -20.89
C GLN A 1148 -28.03 35.36 -21.34
N ALA A 1149 -27.68 35.09 -22.60
CA ALA A 1149 -27.44 33.73 -23.09
C ALA A 1149 -26.01 33.62 -23.67
N LEU A 1150 -25.24 32.61 -23.26
CA LEU A 1150 -23.85 32.37 -23.67
C LEU A 1150 -23.61 30.88 -24.00
N PRO A 1151 -22.71 30.56 -24.95
CA PRO A 1151 -22.36 29.16 -25.23
C PRO A 1151 -21.51 28.57 -24.09
N LEU A 1152 -21.67 27.28 -23.79
CA LEU A 1152 -20.75 26.57 -22.90
C LEU A 1152 -19.32 26.53 -23.49
N PRO A 1153 -18.25 26.62 -22.67
CA PRO A 1153 -16.89 26.36 -23.11
C PRO A 1153 -16.73 24.96 -23.70
N ALA A 1154 -15.93 24.82 -24.77
CA ALA A 1154 -15.73 23.55 -25.46
C ALA A 1154 -15.16 22.42 -24.56
N SER A 1155 -14.46 22.78 -23.48
CA SER A 1155 -13.97 21.84 -22.44
C SER A 1155 -15.07 21.25 -21.55
N MET A 1156 -16.27 21.84 -21.54
CA MET A 1156 -17.42 21.42 -20.72
C MET A 1156 -18.60 20.91 -21.58
N ALA A 1157 -18.52 21.01 -22.91
CA ALA A 1157 -19.60 20.69 -23.85
C ALA A 1157 -19.81 19.17 -24.08
N SER A 1158 -19.93 18.39 -23.00
CA SER A 1158 -20.06 16.91 -23.05
C SER A 1158 -21.45 16.40 -23.46
N SER A 1159 -22.46 17.27 -23.57
CA SER A 1159 -23.78 16.93 -24.12
C SER A 1159 -24.45 18.14 -24.78
N GLY A 1160 -25.01 17.97 -25.98
CA GLY A 1160 -25.67 19.05 -26.73
C GLY A 1160 -27.04 19.48 -26.21
N THR A 1161 -27.61 18.72 -25.26
CA THR A 1161 -29.01 18.80 -24.80
C THR A 1161 -29.19 19.55 -23.47
N VAL A 1162 -28.12 20.13 -22.92
CA VAL A 1162 -28.11 20.78 -21.61
C VAL A 1162 -28.11 22.31 -21.73
N ILE A 1163 -28.88 22.93 -20.84
CA ILE A 1163 -28.93 24.37 -20.57
C ILE A 1163 -28.78 24.57 -19.06
N GLU A 1164 -28.05 25.60 -18.64
CA GLU A 1164 -27.82 25.95 -17.23
C GLU A 1164 -28.30 27.37 -16.94
N LEU A 1165 -29.21 27.55 -15.98
CA LEU A 1165 -29.65 28.86 -15.49
C LEU A 1165 -28.88 29.25 -14.22
N TRP A 1166 -27.88 30.10 -14.41
CA TRP A 1166 -27.16 30.71 -13.30
C TRP A 1166 -27.89 31.97 -12.83
N LEU A 1167 -28.42 31.94 -11.61
CA LEU A 1167 -29.01 33.13 -10.98
C LEU A 1167 -27.89 34.00 -10.37
N PRO A 1168 -28.00 35.34 -10.42
CA PRO A 1168 -26.99 36.23 -9.86
C PRO A 1168 -26.98 36.12 -8.33
N ALA A 1169 -25.84 36.34 -7.69
CA ALA A 1169 -25.74 36.33 -6.23
C ALA A 1169 -26.65 37.40 -5.59
N SER A 1170 -27.10 37.14 -4.35
CA SER A 1170 -27.90 38.08 -3.55
C SER A 1170 -27.14 39.40 -3.33
N ALA A 1171 -27.87 40.53 -3.37
CA ALA A 1171 -27.31 41.88 -3.24
C ALA A 1171 -26.90 42.19 -1.78
N GLY A 1172 -25.85 41.51 -1.35
CA GLY A 1172 -25.24 41.53 -0.02
C GLY A 1172 -23.88 40.82 0.05
N SER A 1173 -23.43 40.20 -1.06
CA SER A 1173 -22.04 39.74 -1.24
C SER A 1173 -21.29 40.69 -2.17
N ASP A 1174 -20.32 41.44 -1.65
CA ASP A 1174 -19.51 42.38 -2.43
C ASP A 1174 -18.56 41.67 -3.39
N ALA A 1175 -18.91 41.65 -4.68
CA ALA A 1175 -18.05 41.18 -5.76
C ALA A 1175 -17.23 42.35 -6.34
N PRO A 1176 -15.88 42.28 -6.36
CA PRO A 1176 -15.02 43.43 -6.69
C PRO A 1176 -15.28 44.00 -8.09
N ALA A 1177 -15.32 45.33 -8.20
CA ALA A 1177 -15.74 46.05 -9.40
C ALA A 1177 -14.66 46.15 -10.50
N GLY A 1178 -14.17 45.01 -11.03
CA GLY A 1178 -12.95 44.95 -11.84
C GLY A 1178 -12.95 44.07 -13.10
N ALA A 1179 -14.09 43.78 -13.73
CA ALA A 1179 -14.11 43.07 -15.02
C ALA A 1179 -15.26 43.52 -15.94
N ARG A 1180 -14.95 43.71 -17.23
CA ARG A 1180 -15.92 43.72 -18.35
C ARG A 1180 -15.95 42.33 -18.99
N PRO A 1181 -17.06 41.92 -19.62
CA PRO A 1181 -17.16 40.67 -20.37
C PRO A 1181 -16.31 40.70 -21.66
#